data_AF-A0A2K2FN50-F1
#
_entry.id   AF-A0A2K2FN50-F1
#
_cell.length_a   1.000
_cell.length_b   1.000
_cell.length_c   1.000
_cell.angle_alpha   90.00
_cell.angle_beta   90.00
_cell.angle_gamma   90.00
#
_symmetry.space_group_name_H-M   'P 1'
#
loop_
_entity.id
_entity.type
_entity.pdbx_description
1 polymer ?
#
loop_
_entity_poly.entity_id
_entity_poly.type
_entity_poly.pdbx_seq_one_letter_code
_entity_poly.pdbx_strand_id
1 'polypeptide(L)'
;MKKLAISILASITLISSTINTVAHAKLVAVLPPALGATVSGELKNVECSTNGSQDVIKINVSKLKDYNVFYLPNPDRVVIDIPKAKAPATQNKIDVGGRYASSVRYAQFNEDTARVVVDLKEMTQYFVRKESGMLVLYLTKPIVDNVIYYNDDDGGNLVLDGIKLFGGDNGSEKLFTETFDSNGKKYTIAFPNTLGEVKSKIVSINDGYINMIRIYNSKSAGKTTMTIYAKENFTYEVIHDDKLGSSVVSFRKEPSPDEGDGKQETEEPKDDKPETENPEPKKLDVKYSAISNGDRVALTVGSYEGYNVFRLTDPDRIVIDIPNASVPEKQGTIKVDSGRISTVRYAQHNSSTARVVIDTKGLPHYSIAEKDGQLIIDVQSPTYKNLVYHNSGDRVYFSLKGAKLTEGGADLKKFYTGKYDSSGQKYTITFRSNLANIGTGTLEINDSYLKSIEISTDEKSKNTSITFNAKDKFVYEIITRADVNDTAITVLKPYSAKDKLVVIDAGHGGSESGATSAGVKEKDLNLDIAMRLNSLLKSKGVNTYMLREDDSYVGLYERAYIANSLNATLFLSIHNNAFNNKETGTETLYHPNSAKSKKFAQIIQNELISTLKTKDRKLKERPGLVVLKATKMPAALAEIAFVDSAEDRKKLLDENFRQKAAEALCRAIIKALEDY
;
A
#
# COMPACT_ATOMS: atom_id res chain seq x y z
N MET A 1 56.91 -3.14 -19.93
CA MET A 1 57.89 -2.04 -19.84
C MET A 1 57.30 -0.80 -20.50
N LYS A 2 57.26 0.32 -19.76
CA LYS A 2 57.05 1.72 -20.21
C LYS A 2 55.65 2.03 -20.79
N LYS A 3 54.89 3.03 -20.34
CA LYS A 3 55.21 4.24 -19.57
C LYS A 3 53.98 4.79 -18.84
N LEU A 4 54.31 5.52 -17.78
CA LEU A 4 53.51 6.22 -16.79
C LEU A 4 53.29 7.70 -17.21
N ALA A 5 52.14 8.26 -16.81
CA ALA A 5 51.87 9.66 -16.42
C ALA A 5 51.67 10.80 -17.45
N ILE A 6 50.86 11.77 -16.97
CA ILE A 6 50.45 13.09 -17.50
C ILE A 6 49.16 13.00 -18.34
N SER A 7 47.98 13.44 -17.86
CA SER A 7 47.61 14.83 -17.59
C SER A 7 46.39 14.96 -16.67
N ILE A 8 46.43 15.98 -15.81
CA ILE A 8 45.42 16.45 -14.86
C ILE A 8 44.61 17.60 -15.52
N LEU A 9 43.31 17.70 -15.16
CA LEU A 9 42.35 18.82 -15.29
C LEU A 9 41.61 19.09 -16.63
N ALA A 10 40.28 19.22 -16.48
CA ALA A 10 39.21 19.74 -17.36
C ALA A 10 38.83 18.87 -18.60
N SER A 11 37.58 18.45 -18.86
CA SER A 11 36.30 19.11 -18.62
C SER A 11 35.14 18.11 -18.45
N ILE A 12 34.24 18.49 -17.56
CA ILE A 12 32.90 17.96 -17.29
C ILE A 12 32.04 18.01 -18.55
N THR A 13 31.56 16.89 -19.08
CA THR A 13 30.20 16.76 -19.64
C THR A 13 29.82 15.29 -19.97
N LEU A 14 28.57 14.94 -19.67
CA LEU A 14 27.81 13.75 -20.09
C LEU A 14 28.31 12.36 -19.62
N ILE A 15 27.67 11.84 -18.57
CA ILE A 15 26.71 10.72 -18.62
C ILE A 15 25.98 10.74 -17.27
N SER A 16 24.76 11.30 -17.25
CA SER A 16 23.79 11.08 -16.16
C SER A 16 22.41 11.00 -16.79
N SER A 17 21.94 9.77 -17.00
CA SER A 17 20.53 9.47 -17.20
C SER A 17 20.31 7.99 -16.98
N THR A 18 19.99 7.61 -15.74
CA THR A 18 18.90 6.68 -15.37
C THR A 18 19.10 6.25 -13.93
N ILE A 19 18.25 6.78 -13.05
CA ILE A 19 17.64 6.19 -11.84
C ILE A 19 17.03 7.41 -11.11
N ASN A 20 15.72 7.61 -11.23
CA ASN A 20 14.98 8.52 -10.37
C ASN A 20 13.50 8.11 -10.38
N THR A 21 13.09 7.38 -9.34
CA THR A 21 11.74 7.41 -8.74
C THR A 21 11.80 6.60 -7.44
N VAL A 22 12.19 7.25 -6.34
CA VAL A 22 11.70 6.99 -4.98
C VAL A 22 11.63 8.35 -4.30
N ALA A 23 10.51 8.61 -3.62
CA ALA A 23 10.22 9.83 -2.89
C ALA A 23 11.41 10.30 -2.02
N HIS A 24 11.64 11.62 -2.02
CA HIS A 24 12.71 12.27 -1.27
C HIS A 24 12.45 12.18 0.24
N ALA A 25 12.98 11.15 0.89
CA ALA A 25 13.31 11.22 2.32
C ALA A 25 14.78 11.63 2.44
N LYS A 26 15.07 12.94 2.48
CA LYS A 26 16.41 13.42 2.89
C LYS A 26 16.59 13.10 4.37
N LEU A 27 17.37 12.06 4.65
CA LEU A 27 17.90 11.79 5.98
C LEU A 27 18.96 12.87 6.30
N VAL A 28 18.58 13.89 7.07
CA VAL A 28 19.58 14.71 7.76
C VAL A 28 20.06 13.89 8.95
N ALA A 29 21.37 13.62 8.99
CA ALA A 29 22.00 13.01 10.15
C ALA A 29 21.70 13.86 11.39
N VAL A 30 21.12 13.24 12.43
CA VAL A 30 20.97 13.86 13.75
C VAL A 30 22.37 13.93 14.36
N LEU A 31 23.04 15.07 14.20
CA LEU A 31 24.15 15.44 15.07
C LEU A 31 23.60 15.66 16.50
N PRO A 32 24.32 15.26 17.56
CA PRO A 32 23.95 15.62 18.92
C PRO A 32 23.92 17.15 19.06
N PRO A 33 23.04 17.70 19.93
CA PRO A 33 22.81 19.13 19.98
C PRO A 33 24.08 19.88 20.37
N ALA A 34 24.41 20.90 19.60
CA ALA A 34 25.29 21.96 20.08
C ALA A 34 24.59 22.66 21.24
N LEU A 35 25.27 22.75 22.40
CA LEU A 35 24.83 23.57 23.52
C LEU A 35 24.58 25.01 23.04
N GLY A 36 23.38 25.53 23.29
CA GLY A 36 23.08 26.96 23.18
C GLY A 36 22.31 27.44 21.94
N ALA A 37 21.32 26.68 21.44
CA ALA A 37 20.44 27.18 20.39
C ALA A 37 19.41 28.19 20.96
N THR A 38 19.50 29.46 20.55
CA THR A 38 18.49 30.48 20.87
C THR A 38 17.15 30.17 20.20
N VAL A 39 16.10 29.88 20.99
CA VAL A 39 14.70 29.80 20.54
C VAL A 39 14.29 31.13 19.92
N SER A 40 13.69 31.10 18.73
CA SER A 40 13.30 32.32 17.99
C SER A 40 11.81 32.43 17.66
N GLY A 41 11.05 31.34 17.78
CA GLY A 41 9.61 31.29 17.49
C GLY A 41 8.76 30.72 18.62
N GLU A 42 7.44 30.82 18.49
CA GLU A 42 6.47 30.38 19.49
C GLU A 42 5.22 29.80 18.81
N LEU A 43 4.88 28.56 19.14
CA LEU A 43 3.63 27.90 18.75
C LEU A 43 2.48 28.52 19.56
N LYS A 44 1.72 29.42 18.93
CA LYS A 44 0.67 30.20 19.57
C LYS A 44 -0.61 29.41 19.77
N ASN A 45 -1.10 28.79 18.70
CA ASN A 45 -2.32 27.99 18.73
C ASN A 45 -2.32 26.93 17.61
N VAL A 46 -3.22 25.96 17.76
CA VAL A 46 -3.58 24.98 16.73
C VAL A 46 -5.09 25.00 16.59
N GLU A 47 -5.57 25.18 15.37
CA GLU A 47 -6.99 25.22 15.01
C GLU A 47 -7.29 24.04 14.07
N CYS A 48 -8.42 23.37 14.29
CA CYS A 48 -8.83 22.22 13.52
C CYS A 48 -10.21 22.48 12.91
N SER A 49 -10.36 22.28 11.61
CA SER A 49 -11.62 22.42 10.88
C SER A 49 -11.79 21.28 9.88
N THR A 50 -13.03 20.99 9.50
CA THR A 50 -13.35 19.98 8.48
C THR A 50 -14.43 20.53 7.55
N ASN A 51 -14.35 20.18 6.26
CA ASN A 51 -15.34 20.58 5.26
C ASN A 51 -16.02 19.36 4.58
N GLY A 52 -15.91 18.17 5.20
CA GLY A 52 -16.51 16.91 4.75
C GLY A 52 -15.69 16.11 3.74
N SER A 53 -14.83 16.77 2.95
CA SER A 53 -13.88 16.12 2.02
C SER A 53 -12.45 16.09 2.56
N GLN A 54 -12.08 17.01 3.45
CA GLN A 54 -10.76 17.10 4.08
C GLN A 54 -10.85 17.54 5.55
N ASP A 55 -9.83 17.18 6.32
CA ASP A 55 -9.56 17.80 7.61
C ASP A 55 -8.38 18.76 7.46
N VAL A 56 -8.50 19.93 8.07
CA VAL A 56 -7.52 21.02 7.98
C VAL A 56 -7.05 21.36 9.38
N ILE A 57 -5.73 21.29 9.59
CA ILE A 57 -5.08 21.61 10.85
C ILE A 57 -4.17 22.82 10.63
N LYS A 58 -4.59 23.98 11.14
CA LYS A 58 -3.88 25.26 11.08
C LYS A 58 -3.01 25.42 12.33
N ILE A 59 -1.71 25.59 12.15
CA ILE A 59 -0.69 25.63 13.22
C ILE A 59 0.01 26.98 13.17
N ASN A 60 -0.30 27.87 14.12
CA ASN A 60 0.22 29.23 14.14
C ASN A 60 1.53 29.32 14.90
N VAL A 61 2.61 29.73 14.22
CA VAL A 61 3.94 29.82 14.83
C VAL A 61 4.55 31.19 14.57
N SER A 62 4.83 31.93 15.65
CA SER A 62 5.55 33.20 15.54
C SER A 62 6.96 32.96 14.99
N LYS A 63 7.39 33.78 14.02
CA LYS A 63 8.75 33.72 13.45
C LYS A 63 9.16 32.31 12.97
N LEU A 64 8.22 31.57 12.36
CA LEU A 64 8.45 30.24 11.80
C LEU A 64 9.59 30.24 10.78
N LYS A 65 10.72 29.63 11.16
CA LYS A 65 11.90 29.49 10.29
C LYS A 65 11.86 28.21 9.47
N ASP A 66 11.64 27.07 10.13
CA ASP A 66 11.69 25.75 9.51
C ASP A 66 10.75 24.76 10.21
N TYR A 67 10.48 23.63 9.55
CA TYR A 67 9.65 22.55 10.08
C TYR A 67 10.02 21.21 9.43
N ASN A 68 9.77 20.12 10.15
CA ASN A 68 9.86 18.76 9.64
C ASN A 68 8.52 18.06 9.81
N VAL A 69 8.07 17.34 8.79
CA VAL A 69 6.84 16.54 8.87
C VAL A 69 7.14 15.08 8.54
N PHE A 70 6.56 14.15 9.28
CA PHE A 70 6.70 12.72 9.03
C PHE A 70 5.51 11.92 9.56
N TYR A 71 5.33 10.72 9.05
CA TYR A 71 4.28 9.79 9.47
C TYR A 71 4.82 8.72 10.41
N LEU A 72 4.02 8.32 11.40
CA LEU A 72 4.28 7.19 12.28
C LEU A 72 3.10 6.21 12.21
N PRO A 73 3.31 4.94 11.85
CA PRO A 73 2.27 3.91 11.95
C PRO A 73 2.09 3.41 13.39
N ASN A 74 0.97 2.75 13.67
CA ASN A 74 0.68 1.99 14.90
C ASN A 74 0.86 2.77 16.23
N PRO A 75 -0.08 3.67 16.60
CA PRO A 75 -1.21 4.12 15.80
C PRO A 75 -0.77 5.16 14.75
N ASP A 76 -1.58 5.28 13.69
CA ASP A 76 -1.34 6.18 12.57
C ASP A 76 -1.31 7.64 13.03
N ARG A 77 -0.20 8.34 12.75
CA ARG A 77 0.02 9.72 13.18
C ARG A 77 0.79 10.52 12.13
N VAL A 78 0.44 11.78 11.96
CA VAL A 78 1.31 12.78 11.30
C VAL A 78 1.96 13.63 12.37
N VAL A 79 3.28 13.73 12.36
CA VAL A 79 4.06 14.50 13.33
C VAL A 79 4.73 15.67 12.62
N ILE A 80 4.57 16.87 13.17
CA ILE A 80 5.21 18.10 12.72
C ILE A 80 6.10 18.62 13.83
N ASP A 81 7.41 18.57 13.59
CA ASP A 81 8.43 19.16 14.44
C ASP A 81 8.79 20.56 13.97
N ILE A 82 8.89 21.49 14.90
CA ILE A 82 9.12 22.91 14.63
C ILE A 82 10.35 23.34 15.44
N PRO A 83 11.57 23.21 14.86
CA PRO A 83 12.80 23.56 15.53
C PRO A 83 12.87 25.07 15.84
N LYS A 84 13.54 25.40 16.94
CA LYS A 84 13.70 26.76 17.50
C LYS A 84 12.37 27.44 17.85
N ALA A 85 11.33 26.66 18.12
CA ALA A 85 10.04 27.15 18.58
C ALA A 85 9.73 26.67 20.01
N LYS A 86 9.15 27.57 20.81
CA LYS A 86 8.56 27.25 22.11
C LYS A 86 7.10 26.86 21.96
N ALA A 87 6.65 25.88 22.71
CA ALA A 87 5.27 25.48 22.88
C ALA A 87 4.91 25.47 24.38
N PRO A 88 3.62 25.39 24.74
CA PRO A 88 3.22 25.23 26.13
C PRO A 88 3.92 24.03 26.79
N ALA A 89 4.37 24.21 28.03
CA ALA A 89 5.06 23.16 28.81
C ALA A 89 4.13 21.97 29.12
N THR A 90 2.84 22.22 29.25
CA THR A 90 1.79 21.20 29.39
C THR A 90 1.25 20.79 28.02
N GLN A 91 1.11 19.50 27.80
CA GLN A 91 0.53 18.97 26.57
C GLN A 91 -0.93 19.41 26.42
N ASN A 92 -1.24 19.99 25.26
CA ASN A 92 -2.62 20.28 24.86
C ASN A 92 -3.13 19.18 23.94
N LYS A 93 -4.43 18.89 24.01
CA LYS A 93 -5.12 17.95 23.15
C LYS A 93 -6.44 18.56 22.65
N ILE A 94 -6.68 18.45 21.35
CA ILE A 94 -7.89 18.87 20.66
C ILE A 94 -8.48 17.64 20.00
N ASP A 95 -9.72 17.29 20.31
CA ASP A 95 -10.44 16.25 19.58
C ASP A 95 -11.00 16.87 18.28
N VAL A 96 -10.58 16.34 17.13
CA VAL A 96 -10.89 16.96 15.82
C VAL A 96 -12.28 16.54 15.34
N GLY A 97 -12.71 15.31 15.65
CA GLY A 97 -13.97 14.75 15.15
C GLY A 97 -14.05 14.62 13.62
N GLY A 98 -12.94 14.86 12.91
CA GLY A 98 -12.85 14.94 11.46
C GLY A 98 -12.90 13.58 10.77
N ARG A 99 -12.83 13.57 9.45
CA ARG A 99 -12.91 12.34 8.66
C ARG A 99 -11.67 11.46 8.81
N TYR A 100 -10.50 12.08 8.93
CA TYR A 100 -9.18 11.45 8.90
C TYR A 100 -8.43 11.64 10.22
N ALA A 101 -8.50 12.82 10.83
CA ALA A 101 -7.92 13.10 12.15
C ALA A 101 -8.90 12.74 13.28
N SER A 102 -8.41 12.00 14.26
CA SER A 102 -9.11 11.74 15.52
C SER A 102 -8.85 12.85 16.54
N SER A 103 -7.59 13.20 16.78
CA SER A 103 -7.20 14.27 17.69
C SER A 103 -5.87 14.90 17.28
N VAL A 104 -5.61 16.12 17.72
CA VAL A 104 -4.33 16.81 17.59
C VAL A 104 -3.77 17.10 18.97
N ARG A 105 -2.50 16.79 19.18
CA ARG A 105 -1.78 17.05 20.42
C ARG A 105 -0.55 17.87 20.15
N TYR A 106 -0.24 18.82 21.03
CA TYR A 106 0.98 19.60 20.88
C TYR A 106 1.58 19.99 22.23
N ALA A 107 2.91 19.99 22.28
CA ALA A 107 3.70 20.29 23.46
C ALA A 107 5.13 20.65 23.07
N GLN A 108 5.91 21.13 24.04
CA GLN A 108 7.36 21.16 23.92
C GLN A 108 7.90 19.72 23.86
N PHE A 109 8.62 19.35 22.80
CA PHE A 109 9.18 18.00 22.64
C PHE A 109 10.54 17.85 23.33
N ASN A 110 11.40 18.85 23.16
CA ASN A 110 12.69 18.98 23.83
C ASN A 110 13.01 20.49 24.00
N GLU A 111 14.20 20.84 24.51
CA GLU A 111 14.55 22.23 24.83
C GLU A 111 14.42 23.23 23.66
N ASP A 112 14.52 22.78 22.41
CA ASP A 112 14.53 23.65 21.23
C ASP A 112 13.41 23.37 20.22
N THR A 113 12.62 22.32 20.38
CA THR A 113 11.65 21.87 19.37
C THR A 113 10.24 21.75 19.94
N ALA A 114 9.29 22.47 19.33
CA ALA A 114 7.86 22.25 19.53
C ALA A 114 7.38 21.13 18.61
N ARG A 115 6.47 20.27 19.10
CA ARG A 115 5.90 19.17 18.30
C ARG A 115 4.39 19.23 18.29
N VAL A 116 3.82 19.05 17.10
CA VAL A 116 2.40 18.79 16.86
C VAL A 116 2.24 17.36 16.36
N VAL A 117 1.34 16.58 16.95
CA VAL A 117 1.02 15.20 16.60
C VAL A 117 -0.45 15.12 16.26
N VAL A 118 -0.77 14.74 15.03
CA VAL A 118 -2.13 14.49 14.57
C VAL A 118 -2.36 13.00 14.58
N ASP A 119 -3.16 12.51 15.53
CA ASP A 119 -3.57 11.11 15.62
C ASP A 119 -4.64 10.83 14.56
N LEU A 120 -4.36 9.92 13.63
CA LEU A 120 -5.24 9.58 12.51
C LEU A 120 -6.17 8.40 12.86
N LYS A 121 -7.30 8.34 12.19
CA LYS A 121 -8.23 7.19 12.25
C LYS A 121 -7.75 6.02 11.39
N GLU A 122 -7.06 6.32 10.30
CA GLU A 122 -6.44 5.38 9.37
C GLU A 122 -5.33 6.10 8.59
N MET A 123 -4.38 5.34 8.04
CA MET A 123 -3.33 5.85 7.16
C MET A 123 -3.94 6.70 6.03
N THR A 124 -3.62 7.98 6.02
CA THR A 124 -4.17 8.98 5.09
C THR A 124 -3.03 9.81 4.52
N GLN A 125 -3.12 10.18 3.23
CA GLN A 125 -2.15 11.11 2.65
C GLN A 125 -2.37 12.53 3.18
N TYR A 126 -1.28 13.28 3.27
CA TYR A 126 -1.31 14.61 3.83
C TYR A 126 -0.40 15.56 3.06
N PHE A 127 -0.75 16.84 3.11
CA PHE A 127 0.05 17.91 2.51
C PHE A 127 0.22 19.04 3.52
N VAL A 128 1.44 19.58 3.66
CA VAL A 128 1.73 20.70 4.57
C VAL A 128 2.21 21.89 3.78
N ARG A 129 1.56 23.03 3.95
CA ARG A 129 1.95 24.31 3.34
C ARG A 129 2.31 25.34 4.41
N LYS A 130 3.23 26.23 4.08
CA LYS A 130 3.52 27.44 4.87
C LYS A 130 2.76 28.63 4.27
N GLU A 131 1.92 29.27 5.07
CA GLU A 131 1.10 30.43 4.68
C GLU A 131 1.29 31.56 5.70
N SER A 132 1.88 32.69 5.31
CA SER A 132 1.97 33.91 6.14
C SER A 132 2.39 33.71 7.62
N GLY A 133 3.28 32.76 7.91
CA GLY A 133 3.74 32.43 9.28
C GLY A 133 2.99 31.29 9.98
N MET A 134 2.03 30.67 9.29
CA MET A 134 1.26 29.50 9.72
C MET A 134 1.69 28.26 8.93
N LEU A 135 1.62 27.08 9.54
CA LEU A 135 1.62 25.81 8.81
C LEU A 135 0.19 25.31 8.70
N VAL A 136 -0.22 24.90 7.50
CA VAL A 136 -1.53 24.31 7.27
C VAL A 136 -1.34 22.89 6.78
N LEU A 137 -1.83 21.93 7.55
CA LEU A 137 -1.83 20.50 7.22
C LEU A 137 -3.22 20.13 6.69
N TYR A 138 -3.27 19.67 5.46
CA TYR A 138 -4.46 19.13 4.81
C TYR A 138 -4.39 17.60 4.84
N LEU A 139 -5.42 16.98 5.42
CA LEU A 139 -5.64 15.53 5.37
C LEU A 139 -6.77 15.24 4.41
N THR A 140 -6.47 14.52 3.34
CA THR A 140 -7.43 14.21 2.27
C THR A 140 -7.13 12.85 1.66
N LYS A 141 -8.11 12.24 1.02
CA LYS A 141 -7.89 11.02 0.24
C LYS A 141 -7.23 11.39 -1.10
N PRO A 142 -6.14 10.72 -1.51
CA PRO A 142 -5.55 10.97 -2.82
C PRO A 142 -6.54 10.67 -3.95
N ILE A 143 -6.41 11.41 -5.05
CA ILE A 143 -7.12 11.11 -6.29
C ILE A 143 -6.62 9.77 -6.83
N VAL A 144 -5.31 9.66 -7.00
CA VAL A 144 -4.53 8.45 -7.32
C VAL A 144 -3.19 8.55 -6.61
N ASP A 145 -2.42 7.45 -6.59
CA ASP A 145 -1.03 7.49 -6.13
C ASP A 145 -0.30 8.68 -6.77
N ASN A 146 0.34 9.51 -5.93
CA ASN A 146 1.07 10.74 -6.29
C ASN A 146 0.23 11.92 -6.80
N VAL A 147 -1.10 11.88 -6.73
CA VAL A 147 -1.96 13.02 -7.07
C VAL A 147 -2.94 13.32 -5.95
N ILE A 148 -2.77 14.48 -5.34
CA ILE A 148 -3.56 14.94 -4.19
C ILE A 148 -4.31 16.19 -4.61
N TYR A 149 -5.59 16.27 -4.26
CA TYR A 149 -6.36 17.49 -4.39
C TYR A 149 -6.85 17.95 -3.03
N TYR A 150 -6.64 19.23 -2.76
CA TYR A 150 -7.20 19.93 -1.61
C TYR A 150 -7.67 21.32 -2.06
N ASN A 151 -8.58 21.90 -1.30
CA ASN A 151 -9.02 23.28 -1.51
C ASN A 151 -8.72 24.15 -0.29
N ASP A 152 -8.41 25.41 -0.55
CA ASP A 152 -8.24 26.46 0.46
C ASP A 152 -9.27 27.58 0.21
N ASP A 153 -9.14 28.67 0.97
CA ASP A 153 -10.05 29.82 0.87
C ASP A 153 -9.90 30.56 -0.48
N ASP A 154 -8.76 30.40 -1.16
CA ASP A 154 -8.42 31.10 -2.41
C ASP A 154 -8.69 30.25 -3.68
N GLY A 155 -8.85 28.93 -3.53
CA GLY A 155 -9.29 28.02 -4.58
C GLY A 155 -8.80 26.57 -4.45
N GLY A 156 -8.66 25.90 -5.60
CA GLY A 156 -8.27 24.48 -5.66
C GLY A 156 -6.77 24.29 -5.86
N ASN A 157 -6.20 23.21 -5.33
CA ASN A 157 -4.78 22.88 -5.49
C ASN A 157 -4.61 21.40 -5.85
N LEU A 158 -3.95 21.13 -6.97
CA LEU A 158 -3.61 19.79 -7.43
C LEU A 158 -2.11 19.55 -7.26
N VAL A 159 -1.74 18.73 -6.28
CA VAL A 159 -0.35 18.36 -6.00
C VAL A 159 0.02 17.11 -6.78
N LEU A 160 1.12 17.19 -7.51
CA LEU A 160 1.77 16.08 -8.19
C LEU A 160 3.00 15.69 -7.36
N ASP A 161 2.79 14.79 -6.41
CA ASP A 161 3.79 14.37 -5.44
C ASP A 161 4.94 13.62 -6.13
N GLY A 162 6.17 14.09 -5.94
CA GLY A 162 7.37 13.54 -6.57
C GLY A 162 7.46 13.73 -8.09
N ILE A 163 6.56 14.50 -8.72
CA ILE A 163 6.59 14.82 -10.16
C ILE A 163 7.07 16.25 -10.34
N LYS A 164 8.20 16.42 -11.03
CA LYS A 164 8.79 17.73 -11.34
C LYS A 164 8.39 18.18 -12.74
N LEU A 165 7.57 19.22 -12.80
CA LEU A 165 7.12 19.84 -14.04
C LEU A 165 8.09 20.92 -14.56
N PHE A 166 9.10 21.27 -13.78
CA PHE A 166 10.16 22.22 -14.16
C PHE A 166 11.55 21.58 -14.08
N GLY A 167 12.43 21.97 -15.00
CA GLY A 167 13.82 21.53 -15.14
C GLY A 167 14.81 22.70 -15.28
N GLY A 168 16.08 22.39 -15.51
CA GLY A 168 17.19 23.36 -15.55
C GLY A 168 17.70 23.80 -14.17
N ASP A 169 18.87 24.44 -14.12
CA ASP A 169 19.60 24.73 -12.87
C ASP A 169 18.82 25.62 -11.87
N ASN A 170 17.77 26.33 -12.33
CA ASN A 170 16.89 27.19 -11.53
C ASN A 170 15.38 26.96 -11.79
N GLY A 171 14.97 25.82 -12.35
CA GLY A 171 13.54 25.56 -12.64
C GLY A 171 12.96 26.38 -13.81
N SER A 172 13.83 26.94 -14.66
CA SER A 172 13.44 27.80 -15.79
C SER A 172 12.88 27.04 -16.99
N GLU A 173 13.11 25.72 -17.09
CA GLU A 173 12.65 24.90 -18.20
C GLU A 173 11.30 24.27 -17.88
N LYS A 174 10.30 24.52 -18.72
CA LYS A 174 8.96 23.91 -18.60
C LYS A 174 8.95 22.51 -19.22
N LEU A 175 8.70 21.48 -18.42
CA LEU A 175 8.70 20.07 -18.87
C LEU A 175 7.30 19.54 -19.22
N PHE A 176 6.35 20.44 -19.44
CA PHE A 176 4.95 20.13 -19.73
C PHE A 176 4.36 21.07 -20.76
N THR A 177 3.27 20.61 -21.38
CA THR A 177 2.40 21.41 -22.23
C THR A 177 1.09 21.65 -21.52
N GLU A 178 0.44 22.76 -21.83
CA GLU A 178 -0.86 23.07 -21.26
C GLU A 178 -1.77 23.75 -22.28
N THR A 179 -3.07 23.58 -22.09
CA THR A 179 -4.09 24.30 -22.82
C THR A 179 -5.15 24.79 -21.85
N PHE A 180 -5.65 25.99 -22.11
CA PHE A 180 -6.75 26.59 -21.40
C PHE A 180 -7.86 26.86 -22.41
N ASP A 181 -9.09 26.47 -22.09
CA ASP A 181 -10.20 26.69 -23.02
C ASP A 181 -10.61 28.16 -23.10
N SER A 182 -11.24 28.54 -24.21
CA SER A 182 -11.69 29.92 -24.46
C SER A 182 -12.74 30.41 -23.46
N ASN A 183 -13.37 29.49 -22.73
CA ASN A 183 -14.44 29.77 -21.78
C ASN A 183 -13.92 29.89 -20.34
N GLY A 184 -12.61 29.72 -20.10
CA GLY A 184 -12.00 29.92 -18.80
C GLY A 184 -12.27 28.83 -17.76
N LYS A 185 -12.86 27.70 -18.15
CA LYS A 185 -13.39 26.66 -17.23
C LYS A 185 -12.68 25.31 -17.36
N LYS A 186 -11.79 25.15 -18.32
CA LYS A 186 -11.07 23.89 -18.55
C LYS A 186 -9.58 24.15 -18.75
N TYR A 187 -8.79 23.62 -17.82
CA TYR A 187 -7.34 23.58 -17.92
C TYR A 187 -6.88 22.15 -18.19
N THR A 188 -6.00 21.95 -19.17
CA THR A 188 -5.37 20.66 -19.43
C THR A 188 -3.88 20.80 -19.34
N ILE A 189 -3.24 19.97 -18.52
CA ILE A 189 -1.78 19.82 -18.45
C ILE A 189 -1.38 18.45 -18.96
N ALA A 190 -0.32 18.38 -19.76
CA ALA A 190 0.24 17.13 -20.24
C ALA A 190 1.75 17.10 -20.12
N PHE A 191 2.29 16.03 -19.55
CA PHE A 191 3.72 15.86 -19.30
C PHE A 191 4.19 14.42 -19.61
N PRO A 192 5.47 14.22 -19.94
CA PRO A 192 6.03 12.90 -20.20
C PRO A 192 5.94 11.95 -19.00
N ASN A 193 5.64 10.68 -19.24
CA ASN A 193 5.60 9.65 -18.18
C ASN A 193 6.97 9.43 -17.52
N THR A 194 8.06 9.88 -18.15
CA THR A 194 9.41 9.86 -17.59
C THR A 194 9.58 10.77 -16.39
N LEU A 195 8.69 11.74 -16.16
CA LEU A 195 8.67 12.58 -14.96
C LEU A 195 7.95 11.93 -13.78
N GLY A 196 7.19 10.85 -14.04
CA GLY A 196 6.47 10.06 -13.05
C GLY A 196 5.21 9.44 -13.66
N GLU A 197 4.96 8.16 -13.37
CA GLU A 197 3.75 7.47 -13.81
C GLU A 197 2.57 7.78 -12.88
N VAL A 198 1.49 8.30 -13.45
CA VAL A 198 0.22 8.53 -12.77
C VAL A 198 -0.83 7.61 -13.35
N LYS A 199 -1.61 6.92 -12.52
CA LYS A 199 -2.70 6.06 -12.99
C LYS A 199 -3.84 6.89 -13.59
N SER A 200 -4.41 6.42 -14.69
CA SER A 200 -5.62 7.01 -15.27
C SER A 200 -6.77 6.95 -14.25
N LYS A 201 -7.46 8.07 -14.06
CA LYS A 201 -8.63 8.17 -13.19
C LYS A 201 -9.46 9.39 -13.54
N ILE A 202 -10.77 9.25 -13.45
CA ILE A 202 -11.69 10.39 -13.44
C ILE A 202 -12.21 10.52 -12.01
N VAL A 203 -12.14 11.72 -11.46
CA VAL A 203 -12.66 12.03 -10.12
C VAL A 203 -13.56 13.24 -10.19
N SER A 204 -14.76 13.11 -9.66
CA SER A 204 -15.65 14.25 -9.46
C SER A 204 -15.30 14.88 -8.11
N ILE A 205 -14.84 16.13 -8.15
CA ILE A 205 -14.46 16.91 -6.97
C ILE A 205 -15.71 17.59 -6.40
N ASN A 206 -16.47 18.26 -7.27
CA ASN A 206 -17.74 18.94 -6.97
C ASN A 206 -17.71 19.92 -5.78
N ASP A 207 -16.55 20.47 -5.45
CA ASP A 207 -16.44 21.47 -4.38
C ASP A 207 -16.84 22.87 -4.88
N GLY A 208 -16.60 23.92 -4.10
CA GLY A 208 -16.93 25.29 -4.52
C GLY A 208 -16.25 25.76 -5.82
N TYR A 209 -15.22 25.05 -6.30
CA TYR A 209 -14.32 25.52 -7.36
C TYR A 209 -14.22 24.56 -8.55
N ILE A 210 -13.91 23.29 -8.29
CA ILE A 210 -13.65 22.26 -9.29
C ILE A 210 -14.82 21.28 -9.35
N ASN A 211 -15.33 21.08 -10.57
CA ASN A 211 -16.32 20.05 -10.86
C ASN A 211 -15.65 18.68 -10.91
N MET A 212 -14.63 18.53 -11.77
CA MET A 212 -14.02 17.23 -12.06
C MET A 212 -12.54 17.38 -12.42
N ILE A 213 -11.77 16.33 -12.12
CA ILE A 213 -10.42 16.13 -12.65
C ILE A 213 -10.36 14.80 -13.40
N ARG A 214 -9.89 14.83 -14.65
CA ARG A 214 -9.68 13.66 -15.51
C ARG A 214 -8.19 13.47 -15.75
N ILE A 215 -7.65 12.34 -15.32
CA ILE A 215 -6.28 11.90 -15.55
C ILE A 215 -6.31 10.76 -16.57
N TYR A 216 -5.54 10.91 -17.63
CA TYR A 216 -5.35 9.92 -18.68
C TYR A 216 -3.87 9.69 -18.91
N ASN A 217 -3.40 8.50 -18.56
CA ASN A 217 -2.06 8.02 -18.86
C ASN A 217 -2.09 7.17 -20.13
N SER A 218 -1.32 7.59 -21.13
CA SER A 218 -1.15 6.83 -22.37
C SER A 218 0.25 6.23 -22.40
N LYS A 219 0.33 4.89 -22.28
CA LYS A 219 1.60 4.15 -22.40
C LYS A 219 2.16 4.22 -23.82
N SER A 220 1.32 4.16 -24.84
CA SER A 220 1.74 4.25 -26.24
C SER A 220 2.23 5.65 -26.63
N ALA A 221 1.63 6.71 -26.08
CA ALA A 221 2.08 8.08 -26.31
C ALA A 221 3.16 8.56 -25.33
N GLY A 222 3.51 7.74 -24.32
CA GLY A 222 4.53 8.05 -23.32
C GLY A 222 4.23 9.30 -22.47
N LYS A 223 2.97 9.69 -22.33
CA LYS A 223 2.57 10.91 -21.63
C LYS A 223 1.33 10.74 -20.76
N THR A 224 1.25 11.55 -19.70
CA THR A 224 0.10 11.72 -18.83
C THR A 224 -0.56 13.05 -19.17
N THR A 225 -1.89 13.06 -19.25
CA THR A 225 -2.71 14.25 -19.46
C THR A 225 -3.69 14.38 -18.31
N MET A 226 -3.75 15.53 -17.68
CA MET A 226 -4.71 15.87 -16.64
C MET A 226 -5.56 17.04 -17.11
N THR A 227 -6.88 16.87 -17.11
CA THR A 227 -7.84 17.89 -17.45
C THR A 227 -8.66 18.23 -16.22
N ILE A 228 -8.66 19.50 -15.84
CA ILE A 228 -9.38 20.07 -14.71
C ILE A 228 -10.54 20.87 -15.27
N TYR A 229 -11.74 20.59 -14.75
CA TYR A 229 -12.98 21.24 -15.09
C TYR A 229 -13.45 22.07 -13.89
N ALA A 230 -13.42 23.39 -14.00
CA ALA A 230 -13.90 24.30 -12.97
C ALA A 230 -15.37 24.68 -13.18
N LYS A 231 -16.00 25.16 -12.11
CA LYS A 231 -17.40 25.62 -12.12
C LYS A 231 -17.52 27.05 -12.67
N GLU A 232 -16.53 27.88 -12.36
CA GLU A 232 -16.42 29.29 -12.77
C GLU A 232 -15.07 29.54 -13.47
N ASN A 233 -14.91 30.74 -14.03
CA ASN A 233 -13.64 31.15 -14.62
C ASN A 233 -12.55 31.24 -13.55
N PHE A 234 -11.35 30.76 -13.87
CA PHE A 234 -10.24 30.74 -12.94
C PHE A 234 -8.94 31.14 -13.61
N THR A 235 -8.03 31.69 -12.83
CA THR A 235 -6.61 31.77 -13.17
C THR A 235 -5.90 30.55 -12.60
N TYR A 236 -4.78 30.17 -13.20
CA TYR A 236 -3.97 29.07 -12.70
C TYR A 236 -2.51 29.46 -12.59
N GLU A 237 -1.81 28.80 -11.67
CA GLU A 237 -0.36 28.89 -11.53
C GLU A 237 0.20 27.49 -11.33
N VAL A 238 1.30 27.17 -12.02
CA VAL A 238 2.06 25.95 -11.77
C VAL A 238 3.34 26.33 -11.05
N ILE A 239 3.48 25.88 -9.81
CA ILE A 239 4.65 26.14 -8.97
C ILE A 239 5.40 24.86 -8.66
N HIS A 240 6.73 24.98 -8.47
CA HIS A 240 7.57 23.89 -7.97
C HIS A 240 7.85 24.08 -6.48
N ASP A 241 7.71 23.02 -5.70
CA ASP A 241 8.22 22.97 -4.32
C ASP A 241 9.56 22.22 -4.30
N ASP A 242 10.65 22.98 -4.21
CA ASP A 242 12.02 22.47 -4.15
C ASP A 242 12.30 21.57 -2.94
N LYS A 243 11.58 21.78 -1.82
CA LYS A 243 11.75 20.99 -0.59
C LYS A 243 11.07 19.63 -0.71
N LEU A 244 9.89 19.59 -1.34
CA LEU A 244 9.07 18.39 -1.50
C LEU A 244 9.32 17.65 -2.81
N GLY A 245 10.10 18.22 -3.74
CA GLY A 245 10.37 17.62 -5.05
C GLY A 245 9.09 17.43 -5.89
N SER A 246 8.08 18.24 -5.62
CA SER A 246 6.71 18.09 -6.13
C SER A 246 6.30 19.33 -6.92
N SER A 247 5.30 19.20 -7.79
CA SER A 247 4.72 20.35 -8.49
C SER A 247 3.29 20.55 -8.05
N VAL A 248 2.85 21.79 -7.93
CA VAL A 248 1.48 22.13 -7.55
C VAL A 248 0.87 22.96 -8.66
N VAL A 249 -0.31 22.54 -9.12
CA VAL A 249 -1.16 23.34 -10.00
C VAL A 249 -2.23 23.98 -9.13
N SER A 250 -2.13 25.29 -8.96
CA SER A 250 -3.04 26.10 -8.17
C SER A 250 -4.08 26.73 -9.08
N PHE A 251 -5.35 26.68 -8.69
CA PHE A 251 -6.48 27.29 -9.39
C PHE A 251 -7.07 28.35 -8.48
N ARG A 252 -7.24 29.58 -8.98
CA ARG A 252 -7.71 30.73 -8.22
C ARG A 252 -8.88 31.37 -8.93
N LYS A 253 -9.89 31.79 -8.17
CA LYS A 253 -11.05 32.47 -8.73
C LYS A 253 -10.59 33.76 -9.44
N GLU A 254 -11.12 34.04 -10.63
CA GLU A 254 -10.90 35.36 -11.22
C GLU A 254 -11.57 36.43 -10.36
N PRO A 255 -10.89 37.56 -10.06
CA PRO A 255 -11.52 38.66 -9.35
C PRO A 255 -12.74 39.11 -10.17
N SER A 256 -13.89 39.22 -9.50
CA SER A 256 -15.10 39.75 -10.13
C SER A 256 -14.82 41.21 -10.56
N PRO A 257 -15.25 41.64 -11.76
CA PRO A 257 -15.04 43.02 -12.21
C PRO A 257 -15.68 44.11 -11.32
N ASP A 258 -16.53 43.75 -10.36
CA ASP A 258 -17.46 44.66 -9.68
C ASP A 258 -17.05 45.15 -8.27
N GLU A 259 -15.80 44.98 -7.84
CA GLU A 259 -15.30 45.75 -6.68
C GLU A 259 -14.74 47.11 -7.12
N GLY A 260 -15.65 47.97 -7.60
CA GLY A 260 -15.33 49.33 -8.04
C GLY A 260 -16.57 50.20 -8.29
N ASP A 261 -17.07 50.82 -7.22
CA ASP A 261 -17.82 52.10 -7.14
C ASP A 261 -18.90 52.44 -8.20
N GLY A 262 -20.18 52.36 -7.77
CA GLY A 262 -21.22 53.37 -8.06
C GLY A 262 -22.01 53.33 -9.40
N LYS A 263 -23.30 52.95 -9.30
CA LYS A 263 -24.47 53.24 -10.20
C LYS A 263 -24.33 52.75 -11.66
N GLN A 264 -25.33 52.16 -12.31
CA GLN A 264 -26.72 52.60 -12.49
C GLN A 264 -27.50 51.46 -13.19
N GLU A 265 -28.80 51.34 -12.90
CA GLU A 265 -29.73 50.40 -13.51
C GLU A 265 -29.81 50.56 -15.05
N THR A 266 -29.68 49.43 -15.77
CA THR A 266 -30.37 49.21 -17.04
C THR A 266 -30.78 47.75 -17.13
N GLU A 267 -32.09 47.52 -17.23
CA GLU A 267 -32.70 46.22 -17.51
C GLU A 267 -32.26 45.69 -18.88
N GLU A 268 -31.79 44.45 -18.92
CA GLU A 268 -31.62 43.66 -20.14
C GLU A 268 -32.39 42.33 -20.03
N PRO A 269 -32.81 41.73 -21.16
CA PRO A 269 -34.06 41.00 -21.28
C PRO A 269 -33.97 39.56 -20.77
N LYS A 270 -35.14 39.03 -20.40
CA LYS A 270 -35.38 37.61 -20.19
C LYS A 270 -35.10 36.82 -21.46
N ASP A 271 -33.91 36.23 -21.55
CA ASP A 271 -33.63 35.15 -22.50
C ASP A 271 -33.86 33.81 -21.79
N ASP A 272 -35.00 33.18 -22.11
CA ASP A 272 -35.29 31.79 -21.83
C ASP A 272 -34.25 30.90 -22.56
N LYS A 273 -33.19 30.50 -21.84
CA LYS A 273 -32.42 29.31 -22.19
C LYS A 273 -32.63 28.26 -21.10
N PRO A 274 -32.97 27.02 -21.47
CA PRO A 274 -33.17 25.96 -20.49
C PRO A 274 -31.84 25.69 -19.79
N GLU A 275 -31.84 25.77 -18.47
CA GLU A 275 -30.82 25.15 -17.63
C GLU A 275 -30.67 23.70 -18.12
N THR A 276 -29.53 23.37 -18.71
CA THR A 276 -29.14 21.96 -18.81
C THR A 276 -28.83 21.51 -17.40
N GLU A 277 -29.86 20.99 -16.73
CA GLU A 277 -29.74 20.20 -15.52
C GLU A 277 -28.58 19.21 -15.71
N ASN A 278 -27.54 19.34 -14.90
CA ASN A 278 -26.54 18.30 -14.76
C ASN A 278 -27.30 17.10 -14.15
N PRO A 279 -27.48 15.96 -14.85
CA PRO A 279 -28.44 14.96 -14.43
C PRO A 279 -28.08 14.47 -13.03
N GLU A 280 -29.04 14.54 -12.10
CA GLU A 280 -28.86 13.98 -10.76
C GLU A 280 -28.30 12.56 -10.87
N PRO A 281 -27.27 12.19 -10.08
CA PRO A 281 -26.70 10.85 -10.14
C PRO A 281 -27.83 9.84 -9.89
N LYS A 282 -28.02 8.93 -10.85
CA LYS A 282 -29.21 8.07 -10.89
C LYS A 282 -29.18 7.11 -9.70
N LYS A 283 -30.31 7.05 -9.00
CA LYS A 283 -30.50 6.23 -7.80
C LYS A 283 -30.31 4.75 -8.12
N LEU A 284 -29.35 4.13 -7.43
CA LEU A 284 -29.10 2.69 -7.44
C LEU A 284 -30.16 2.00 -6.61
N ASP A 285 -30.93 1.12 -7.26
CA ASP A 285 -31.80 0.15 -6.59
C ASP A 285 -31.11 -1.22 -6.59
N VAL A 286 -31.02 -1.85 -5.41
CA VAL A 286 -30.36 -3.15 -5.22
C VAL A 286 -31.41 -4.15 -4.77
N LYS A 287 -31.62 -5.20 -5.57
CA LYS A 287 -32.59 -6.26 -5.27
C LYS A 287 -31.90 -7.61 -5.20
N TYR A 288 -32.34 -8.40 -4.23
CA TYR A 288 -31.99 -9.81 -4.12
C TYR A 288 -33.20 -10.68 -4.47
N SER A 289 -32.95 -11.78 -5.17
CA SER A 289 -33.93 -12.85 -5.36
C SER A 289 -33.23 -14.21 -5.43
N ALA A 290 -33.81 -15.24 -4.83
CA ALA A 290 -33.41 -16.61 -5.09
C ALA A 290 -33.81 -17.01 -6.52
N ILE A 291 -32.95 -17.75 -7.21
CA ILE A 291 -33.22 -18.32 -8.54
C ILE A 291 -33.00 -19.84 -8.50
N SER A 292 -33.53 -20.56 -9.49
CA SER A 292 -33.50 -22.04 -9.50
C SER A 292 -32.11 -22.64 -9.27
N ASN A 293 -31.06 -22.00 -9.79
CA ASN A 293 -29.68 -22.49 -9.72
C ASN A 293 -28.75 -21.60 -8.87
N GLY A 294 -29.28 -20.74 -8.00
CA GLY A 294 -28.42 -19.85 -7.22
C GLY A 294 -29.11 -18.66 -6.60
N ASP A 295 -28.36 -17.57 -6.47
CA ASP A 295 -28.79 -16.29 -5.96
C ASP A 295 -28.61 -15.23 -7.04
N ARG A 296 -29.55 -14.29 -7.13
CA ARG A 296 -29.46 -13.15 -8.05
C ARG A 296 -29.43 -11.84 -7.27
N VAL A 297 -28.47 -11.00 -7.62
CA VAL A 297 -28.40 -9.59 -7.20
C VAL A 297 -28.59 -8.73 -8.44
N ALA A 298 -29.69 -7.99 -8.51
CA ALA A 298 -30.00 -7.09 -9.60
C ALA A 298 -29.74 -5.64 -9.17
N LEU A 299 -28.91 -4.94 -9.94
CA LEU A 299 -28.54 -3.55 -9.71
C LEU A 299 -29.17 -2.71 -10.81
N THR A 300 -30.18 -1.92 -10.45
CA THR A 300 -30.85 -1.03 -11.39
C THR A 300 -30.28 0.38 -11.25
N VAL A 301 -29.62 0.84 -12.30
CA VAL A 301 -29.11 2.21 -12.42
C VAL A 301 -29.51 2.67 -13.81
N GLY A 302 -30.49 3.57 -13.92
CA GLY A 302 -31.21 3.81 -15.19
C GLY A 302 -30.32 3.93 -16.44
N SER A 303 -29.13 4.52 -16.34
CA SER A 303 -28.02 4.33 -17.29
C SER A 303 -26.69 4.43 -16.53
N TYR A 304 -25.74 3.53 -16.76
CA TYR A 304 -24.39 3.57 -16.17
C TYR A 304 -23.32 3.50 -17.27
N GLU A 305 -22.19 4.20 -17.09
CA GLU A 305 -21.05 4.21 -18.04
C GLU A 305 -20.00 3.16 -17.65
N GLY A 306 -20.42 1.89 -17.61
CA GLY A 306 -19.59 0.75 -17.21
C GLY A 306 -19.54 0.51 -15.70
N TYR A 307 -18.82 -0.54 -15.30
CA TYR A 307 -18.65 -0.98 -13.92
C TYR A 307 -17.30 -1.68 -13.75
N ASN A 308 -16.82 -1.79 -12.50
CA ASN A 308 -15.67 -2.61 -12.16
C ASN A 308 -16.09 -3.67 -11.15
N VAL A 309 -15.89 -4.95 -11.48
CA VAL A 309 -16.12 -6.08 -10.58
C VAL A 309 -14.80 -6.72 -10.18
N PHE A 310 -14.60 -7.03 -8.91
CA PHE A 310 -13.42 -7.74 -8.44
C PHE A 310 -13.72 -8.52 -7.16
N ARG A 311 -12.87 -9.49 -6.85
CA ARG A 311 -12.96 -10.32 -5.65
C ARG A 311 -11.96 -9.87 -4.60
N LEU A 312 -12.38 -9.88 -3.33
CA LEU A 312 -11.50 -9.77 -2.16
C LEU A 312 -11.55 -11.08 -1.39
N THR A 313 -10.46 -11.46 -0.72
CA THR A 313 -10.42 -12.62 0.16
C THR A 313 -10.42 -12.19 1.63
N ASP A 314 -10.57 -13.17 2.53
CA ASP A 314 -10.37 -13.03 3.97
C ASP A 314 -11.14 -11.85 4.62
N PRO A 315 -12.49 -11.81 4.54
CA PRO A 315 -13.39 -12.81 3.97
C PRO A 315 -13.68 -12.64 2.46
N ASP A 316 -14.13 -13.72 1.80
CA ASP A 316 -14.47 -13.70 0.37
C ASP A 316 -15.65 -12.76 0.08
N ARG A 317 -15.45 -11.89 -0.91
CA ARG A 317 -16.42 -10.85 -1.31
C ARG A 317 -16.34 -10.61 -2.80
N ILE A 318 -17.50 -10.45 -3.44
CA ILE A 318 -17.60 -9.90 -4.79
C ILE A 318 -17.94 -8.42 -4.65
N VAL A 319 -17.07 -7.54 -5.16
CA VAL A 319 -17.22 -6.09 -5.08
C VAL A 319 -17.51 -5.53 -6.45
N ILE A 320 -18.55 -4.72 -6.56
CA ILE A 320 -18.97 -4.05 -7.77
C ILE A 320 -18.93 -2.54 -7.50
N ASP A 321 -18.08 -1.83 -8.23
CA ASP A 321 -18.06 -0.38 -8.27
C ASP A 321 -18.81 0.10 -9.51
N ILE A 322 -19.81 0.96 -9.31
CA ILE A 322 -20.62 1.55 -10.37
C ILE A 322 -20.36 3.06 -10.38
N PRO A 323 -19.51 3.56 -11.30
CA PRO A 323 -19.32 4.98 -11.53
C PRO A 323 -20.65 5.67 -11.89
N ASN A 324 -20.78 6.93 -11.49
CA ASN A 324 -21.93 7.81 -11.75
C ASN A 324 -23.28 7.29 -11.21
N ALA A 325 -23.26 6.34 -10.27
CA ALA A 325 -24.42 5.91 -9.51
C ALA A 325 -24.44 6.53 -8.11
N SER A 326 -25.64 6.90 -7.63
CA SER A 326 -25.88 7.32 -6.24
C SER A 326 -26.63 6.25 -5.46
N VAL A 327 -26.33 6.09 -4.18
CA VAL A 327 -27.16 5.26 -3.28
C VAL A 327 -28.22 6.16 -2.60
N PRO A 328 -29.52 5.79 -2.61
CA PRO A 328 -30.59 6.62 -2.05
C PRO A 328 -30.47 6.89 -0.54
N GLU A 329 -29.87 5.96 0.21
CA GLU A 329 -29.62 6.06 1.65
C GLU A 329 -28.11 6.05 1.93
N LYS A 330 -27.68 6.57 3.09
CA LYS A 330 -26.25 6.64 3.51
C LYS A 330 -25.50 5.30 3.30
N GLN A 331 -26.21 4.18 3.47
CA GLN A 331 -25.81 2.81 3.17
C GLN A 331 -27.02 1.88 3.34
N GLY A 332 -27.06 0.75 2.63
CA GLY A 332 -28.07 -0.28 2.76
C GLY A 332 -27.48 -1.68 2.95
N THR A 333 -28.27 -2.58 3.52
CA THR A 333 -27.88 -3.98 3.75
C THR A 333 -29.08 -4.90 3.55
N ILE A 334 -28.90 -5.93 2.74
CA ILE A 334 -29.87 -7.01 2.52
C ILE A 334 -29.28 -8.27 3.13
N LYS A 335 -29.94 -8.77 4.18
CA LYS A 335 -29.61 -10.09 4.75
C LYS A 335 -30.20 -11.16 3.84
N VAL A 336 -29.35 -12.05 3.34
CA VAL A 336 -29.73 -13.12 2.40
C VAL A 336 -29.69 -14.48 3.10
N ASP A 337 -28.57 -14.77 3.78
CA ASP A 337 -28.29 -16.02 4.49
C ASP A 337 -28.58 -17.30 3.67
N SER A 338 -28.26 -17.27 2.37
CA SER A 338 -28.32 -18.45 1.50
C SER A 338 -27.08 -19.34 1.71
N GLY A 339 -26.99 -20.45 1.00
CA GLY A 339 -25.78 -21.29 0.97
C GLY A 339 -24.56 -20.64 0.31
N ARG A 340 -24.72 -19.49 -0.38
CA ARG A 340 -23.66 -18.83 -1.18
C ARG A 340 -23.45 -17.36 -0.82
N ILE A 341 -24.49 -16.65 -0.41
CA ILE A 341 -24.45 -15.24 -0.04
C ILE A 341 -24.90 -15.10 1.41
N SER A 342 -24.08 -14.46 2.24
CA SER A 342 -24.46 -14.08 3.60
C SER A 342 -25.24 -12.77 3.60
N THR A 343 -24.66 -11.70 3.06
CA THR A 343 -25.28 -10.39 2.95
C THR A 343 -24.91 -9.68 1.64
N VAL A 344 -25.77 -8.76 1.20
CA VAL A 344 -25.46 -7.79 0.16
C VAL A 344 -25.47 -6.41 0.81
N ARG A 345 -24.33 -5.73 0.79
CA ARG A 345 -24.16 -4.37 1.32
C ARG A 345 -23.96 -3.41 0.18
N TYR A 346 -24.49 -2.21 0.29
CA TYR A 346 -24.26 -1.20 -0.71
C TYR A 346 -24.20 0.18 -0.06
N ALA A 347 -23.27 1.00 -0.52
CA ALA A 347 -23.06 2.33 0.02
C ALA A 347 -22.42 3.23 -1.02
N GLN A 348 -22.50 4.54 -0.79
CA GLN A 348 -21.72 5.49 -1.55
C GLN A 348 -20.24 5.30 -1.20
N HIS A 349 -19.44 4.71 -2.11
CA HIS A 349 -18.01 4.47 -1.87
C HIS A 349 -17.21 5.76 -1.93
N ASN A 350 -17.59 6.64 -2.85
CA ASN A 350 -17.14 8.02 -2.99
C ASN A 350 -18.25 8.82 -3.68
N SER A 351 -18.11 10.15 -3.80
CA SER A 351 -19.13 11.05 -4.34
C SER A 351 -19.73 10.65 -5.70
N SER A 352 -19.01 9.90 -6.53
CA SER A 352 -19.43 9.49 -7.87
C SER A 352 -19.40 7.98 -8.10
N THR A 353 -19.32 7.16 -7.06
CA THR A 353 -19.32 5.70 -7.20
C THR A 353 -20.13 5.05 -6.10
N ALA A 354 -21.21 4.38 -6.49
CA ALA A 354 -21.87 3.43 -5.61
C ALA A 354 -21.07 2.13 -5.61
N ARG A 355 -20.88 1.53 -4.43
CA ARG A 355 -20.27 0.21 -4.29
C ARG A 355 -21.30 -0.76 -3.75
N VAL A 356 -21.38 -1.92 -4.39
CA VAL A 356 -22.09 -3.09 -3.89
C VAL A 356 -21.06 -4.14 -3.50
N VAL A 357 -21.21 -4.71 -2.31
CA VAL A 357 -20.39 -5.78 -1.76
C VAL A 357 -21.30 -6.95 -1.47
N ILE A 358 -21.06 -8.06 -2.16
CA ILE A 358 -21.72 -9.34 -1.90
C ILE A 358 -20.78 -10.15 -1.01
N ASP A 359 -21.13 -10.29 0.26
CA ASP A 359 -20.39 -11.12 1.21
C ASP A 359 -20.76 -12.59 0.98
N THR A 360 -19.83 -13.37 0.44
CA THR A 360 -20.08 -14.74 -0.01
C THR A 360 -19.77 -15.77 1.08
N LYS A 361 -20.25 -17.00 0.88
CA LYS A 361 -19.87 -18.18 1.64
C LYS A 361 -19.01 -19.07 0.74
N GLY A 362 -17.71 -19.11 1.00
CA GLY A 362 -16.75 -19.81 0.14
C GLY A 362 -16.48 -19.06 -1.17
N LEU A 363 -16.06 -19.78 -2.21
CA LEU A 363 -15.75 -19.22 -3.53
C LEU A 363 -16.85 -19.58 -4.54
N PRO A 364 -18.04 -18.93 -4.52
CA PRO A 364 -19.06 -19.21 -5.50
C PRO A 364 -18.63 -18.73 -6.89
N HIS A 365 -19.13 -19.40 -7.92
CA HIS A 365 -19.08 -18.87 -9.29
C HIS A 365 -20.03 -17.67 -9.40
N TYR A 366 -19.66 -16.64 -10.15
CA TYR A 366 -20.58 -15.58 -10.51
C TYR A 366 -20.47 -15.25 -12.00
N SER A 367 -21.59 -14.82 -12.57
CA SER A 367 -21.65 -14.22 -13.90
C SER A 367 -22.34 -12.86 -13.81
N ILE A 368 -22.02 -11.99 -14.77
CA ILE A 368 -22.62 -10.67 -14.87
C ILE A 368 -23.20 -10.51 -16.26
N ALA A 369 -24.45 -10.06 -16.33
CA ALA A 369 -25.13 -9.74 -17.57
C ALA A 369 -25.80 -8.36 -17.47
N GLU A 370 -25.76 -7.61 -18.56
CA GLU A 370 -26.52 -6.37 -18.70
C GLU A 370 -27.85 -6.68 -19.38
N LYS A 371 -28.97 -6.35 -18.73
CA LYS A 371 -30.29 -6.58 -19.28
C LYS A 371 -31.26 -5.50 -18.85
N ASP A 372 -31.97 -4.89 -19.80
CA ASP A 372 -33.01 -3.90 -19.54
C ASP A 372 -32.57 -2.73 -18.61
N GLY A 373 -31.31 -2.28 -18.76
CA GLY A 373 -30.73 -1.22 -17.92
C GLY A 373 -30.33 -1.67 -16.51
N GLN A 374 -30.28 -2.98 -16.26
CA GLN A 374 -29.85 -3.56 -15.00
C GLN A 374 -28.56 -4.35 -15.16
N LEU A 375 -27.70 -4.27 -14.15
CA LEU A 375 -26.60 -5.21 -13.98
C LEU A 375 -27.11 -6.40 -13.16
N ILE A 376 -27.15 -7.57 -13.78
CA ILE A 376 -27.61 -8.82 -13.16
C ILE A 376 -26.41 -9.66 -12.78
N ILE A 377 -26.25 -9.92 -11.48
CA ILE A 377 -25.19 -10.76 -10.93
C ILE A 377 -25.83 -12.06 -10.44
N ASP A 378 -25.54 -13.16 -11.14
CA ASP A 378 -25.97 -14.49 -10.73
C ASP A 378 -24.83 -15.18 -10.01
N VAL A 379 -25.06 -15.55 -8.74
CA VAL A 379 -24.11 -16.23 -7.87
C VAL A 379 -24.54 -17.68 -7.69
N GLN A 380 -23.70 -18.60 -8.13
CA GLN A 380 -24.01 -20.02 -8.23
C GLN A 380 -22.99 -20.85 -7.45
N SER A 381 -23.41 -22.06 -7.06
CA SER A 381 -22.48 -23.00 -6.43
C SER A 381 -21.37 -23.37 -7.43
N PRO A 382 -20.10 -23.39 -7.01
CA PRO A 382 -19.02 -23.72 -7.90
C PRO A 382 -19.03 -25.21 -8.25
N THR A 383 -18.62 -25.54 -9.47
CA THR A 383 -18.35 -26.93 -9.90
C THR A 383 -16.94 -27.40 -9.50
N TYR A 384 -16.06 -26.44 -9.18
CA TYR A 384 -14.78 -26.71 -8.52
C TYR A 384 -14.97 -26.87 -7.01
N LYS A 385 -14.05 -27.60 -6.39
CA LYS A 385 -14.08 -27.97 -4.96
C LYS A 385 -12.67 -28.02 -4.39
N ASN A 386 -12.55 -28.03 -3.07
CA ASN A 386 -11.27 -28.17 -2.36
C ASN A 386 -10.23 -27.10 -2.74
N LEU A 387 -10.70 -25.92 -3.17
CA LEU A 387 -9.90 -24.79 -3.58
C LEU A 387 -10.18 -23.63 -2.62
N VAL A 388 -9.11 -23.04 -2.09
CA VAL A 388 -9.17 -21.74 -1.40
C VAL A 388 -8.21 -20.80 -2.10
N TYR A 389 -8.59 -19.53 -2.21
CA TYR A 389 -7.77 -18.46 -2.77
C TYR A 389 -7.56 -17.40 -1.68
N HIS A 390 -6.32 -16.97 -1.53
CA HIS A 390 -5.91 -15.96 -0.56
C HIS A 390 -5.06 -14.91 -1.26
N ASN A 391 -5.35 -13.64 -0.97
CA ASN A 391 -4.59 -12.49 -1.40
C ASN A 391 -4.50 -11.48 -0.24
N SER A 392 -3.42 -11.55 0.55
CA SER A 392 -3.19 -10.66 1.68
C SER A 392 -2.52 -9.34 1.30
N GLY A 393 -2.08 -9.19 0.04
CA GLY A 393 -1.22 -8.09 -0.39
C GLY A 393 0.17 -8.61 -0.79
N ASP A 394 1.02 -8.94 0.18
CA ASP A 394 2.38 -9.43 -0.12
C ASP A 394 2.32 -10.86 -0.73
N ARG A 395 1.57 -11.78 -0.10
CA ARG A 395 1.46 -13.18 -0.58
C ARG A 395 0.10 -13.48 -1.19
N VAL A 396 0.14 -13.95 -2.44
CA VAL A 396 -1.03 -14.42 -3.20
C VAL A 396 -0.88 -15.90 -3.48
N TYR A 397 -1.83 -16.72 -3.04
CA TYR A 397 -1.74 -18.16 -3.23
C TYR A 397 -3.08 -18.88 -3.25
N PHE A 398 -3.06 -20.07 -3.85
CA PHE A 398 -4.14 -21.03 -3.76
C PHE A 398 -3.77 -22.18 -2.84
N SER A 399 -4.75 -22.70 -2.11
CA SER A 399 -4.64 -23.92 -1.32
C SER A 399 -5.55 -24.99 -1.93
N LEU A 400 -4.95 -26.07 -2.44
CA LEU A 400 -5.66 -27.22 -2.99
C LEU A 400 -5.75 -28.33 -1.93
N LYS A 401 -6.86 -28.41 -1.21
CA LYS A 401 -7.04 -29.38 -0.12
C LYS A 401 -7.02 -30.82 -0.63
N GLY A 402 -6.22 -31.66 0.02
CA GLY A 402 -5.99 -33.06 -0.35
C GLY A 402 -5.15 -33.27 -1.61
N ALA A 403 -4.60 -32.21 -2.21
CA ALA A 403 -3.76 -32.32 -3.39
C ALA A 403 -2.31 -32.69 -3.05
N LYS A 404 -1.69 -33.53 -3.89
CA LYS A 404 -0.25 -33.87 -3.80
C LYS A 404 0.43 -33.65 -5.16
N LEU A 405 0.87 -32.41 -5.43
CA LEU A 405 1.50 -32.05 -6.70
C LEU A 405 3.03 -32.05 -6.67
N THR A 406 3.62 -32.00 -5.48
CA THR A 406 5.06 -32.20 -5.26
C THR A 406 5.36 -33.15 -4.10
N GLU A 407 6.58 -33.65 -4.03
CA GLU A 407 7.10 -34.47 -2.93
C GLU A 407 8.59 -34.22 -2.75
N GLY A 408 9.05 -34.38 -1.51
CA GLY A 408 10.44 -34.12 -1.14
C GLY A 408 10.67 -32.70 -0.66
N GLY A 409 11.88 -32.48 -0.17
CA GLY A 409 12.38 -31.19 0.27
C GLY A 409 13.35 -30.62 -0.75
N ALA A 410 14.66 -30.78 -0.48
CA ALA A 410 15.72 -30.28 -1.35
C ALA A 410 15.67 -30.86 -2.78
N ASP A 411 15.28 -32.13 -2.91
CA ASP A 411 15.09 -32.82 -4.19
C ASP A 411 13.60 -32.80 -4.58
N LEU A 412 13.04 -31.60 -4.75
CA LEU A 412 11.62 -31.40 -5.00
C LEU A 412 11.17 -32.10 -6.29
N LYS A 413 10.49 -33.24 -6.14
CA LYS A 413 9.88 -33.99 -7.23
C LYS A 413 8.55 -33.36 -7.59
N LYS A 414 8.35 -33.07 -8.87
CA LYS A 414 7.10 -32.50 -9.41
C LYS A 414 6.25 -33.59 -10.06
N PHE A 415 4.97 -33.63 -9.70
CA PHE A 415 3.96 -34.50 -10.32
C PHE A 415 3.04 -33.74 -11.28
N TYR A 416 3.46 -32.53 -11.67
CA TYR A 416 2.79 -31.68 -12.63
C TYR A 416 3.78 -31.20 -13.69
N THR A 417 3.27 -30.84 -14.86
CA THR A 417 3.99 -30.03 -15.85
C THR A 417 3.43 -28.62 -15.84
N GLY A 418 4.29 -27.62 -16.05
CA GLY A 418 3.90 -26.22 -16.09
C GLY A 418 4.31 -25.59 -17.42
N LYS A 419 3.42 -24.84 -18.05
CA LYS A 419 3.69 -24.19 -19.34
C LYS A 419 3.14 -22.77 -19.36
N TYR A 420 3.97 -21.83 -19.80
CA TYR A 420 3.52 -20.49 -20.16
C TYR A 420 3.06 -20.45 -21.61
N ASP A 421 2.08 -19.60 -21.90
CA ASP A 421 1.81 -19.16 -23.25
C ASP A 421 2.92 -18.21 -23.76
N SER A 422 2.81 -17.78 -25.02
CA SER A 422 3.79 -16.87 -25.63
C SER A 422 3.81 -15.48 -24.98
N SER A 423 2.70 -15.06 -24.36
CA SER A 423 2.62 -13.76 -23.67
C SER A 423 3.28 -13.78 -22.29
N GLY A 424 3.37 -14.95 -21.65
CA GLY A 424 3.80 -15.12 -20.26
C GLY A 424 2.72 -14.76 -19.24
N GLN A 425 1.52 -14.37 -19.68
CA GLN A 425 0.39 -14.01 -18.79
C GLN A 425 -0.56 -15.19 -18.57
N LYS A 426 -0.44 -16.28 -19.33
CA LYS A 426 -1.16 -17.52 -19.05
C LYS A 426 -0.20 -18.60 -18.63
N TYR A 427 -0.40 -19.13 -17.43
CA TYR A 427 0.34 -20.29 -16.94
C TYR A 427 -0.61 -21.45 -16.75
N THR A 428 -0.30 -22.60 -17.34
CA THR A 428 -1.10 -23.83 -17.17
C THR A 428 -0.28 -24.87 -16.45
N ILE A 429 -0.80 -25.36 -15.33
CA ILE A 429 -0.31 -26.58 -14.70
C ILE A 429 -1.18 -27.75 -15.11
N THR A 430 -0.57 -28.89 -15.42
CA THR A 430 -1.25 -30.13 -15.79
C THR A 430 -0.72 -31.28 -14.96
N PHE A 431 -1.62 -32.05 -14.34
CA PHE A 431 -1.27 -33.18 -13.47
C PHE A 431 -2.31 -34.30 -13.59
N ARG A 432 -1.99 -35.50 -13.10
CA ARG A 432 -2.94 -36.63 -13.11
C ARG A 432 -4.13 -36.33 -12.20
N SER A 433 -5.36 -36.55 -12.68
CA SER A 433 -6.59 -36.17 -11.94
C SER A 433 -6.75 -36.85 -10.58
N ASN A 434 -6.09 -37.99 -10.33
CA ASN A 434 -6.09 -38.66 -9.03
C ASN A 434 -5.23 -37.95 -7.97
N LEU A 435 -4.40 -36.97 -8.35
CA LEU A 435 -3.55 -36.23 -7.42
C LEU A 435 -4.26 -35.05 -6.75
N ALA A 436 -5.41 -34.62 -7.26
CA ALA A 436 -6.22 -33.57 -6.65
C ALA A 436 -7.69 -33.66 -7.11
N ASN A 437 -8.61 -33.67 -6.15
CA ASN A 437 -10.04 -33.68 -6.42
C ASN A 437 -10.59 -32.24 -6.43
N ILE A 438 -10.30 -31.48 -7.50
CA ILE A 438 -10.60 -30.03 -7.55
C ILE A 438 -11.80 -29.65 -8.42
N GLY A 439 -12.43 -30.61 -9.10
CA GLY A 439 -13.56 -30.36 -10.01
C GLY A 439 -13.14 -29.62 -11.29
N THR A 440 -14.08 -28.92 -11.91
CA THR A 440 -13.87 -28.13 -13.14
C THR A 440 -14.59 -26.78 -13.05
N GLY A 441 -14.32 -25.87 -13.97
CA GLY A 441 -15.02 -24.59 -14.10
C GLY A 441 -14.09 -23.38 -13.98
N THR A 442 -14.68 -22.19 -13.97
CA THR A 442 -13.96 -20.91 -13.95
C THR A 442 -14.24 -20.15 -12.67
N LEU A 443 -13.18 -19.74 -11.99
CA LEU A 443 -13.22 -18.82 -10.86
C LEU A 443 -12.81 -17.43 -11.34
N GLU A 444 -13.78 -16.53 -11.37
CA GLU A 444 -13.58 -15.10 -11.64
C GLU A 444 -13.02 -14.40 -10.39
N ILE A 445 -11.91 -13.68 -10.56
CA ILE A 445 -11.14 -13.04 -9.47
C ILE A 445 -11.02 -11.53 -9.72
N ASN A 446 -10.44 -11.16 -10.87
CA ASN A 446 -10.19 -9.79 -11.31
C ASN A 446 -9.51 -8.85 -10.29
N ASP A 447 -8.61 -9.36 -9.44
CA ASP A 447 -7.83 -8.56 -8.49
C ASP A 447 -6.56 -7.97 -9.12
N SER A 448 -5.59 -7.48 -8.35
CA SER A 448 -4.35 -6.89 -8.90
C SER A 448 -3.43 -7.90 -9.60
N TYR A 449 -3.59 -9.20 -9.37
CA TYR A 449 -2.74 -10.27 -9.91
C TYR A 449 -3.45 -11.04 -11.02
N LEU A 450 -4.65 -11.53 -10.75
CA LEU A 450 -5.33 -12.51 -11.58
C LEU A 450 -6.65 -11.97 -12.13
N LYS A 451 -6.93 -12.29 -13.38
CA LYS A 451 -8.25 -12.11 -13.99
C LYS A 451 -9.16 -13.27 -13.56
N SER A 452 -8.70 -14.49 -13.78
CA SER A 452 -9.44 -15.71 -13.46
C SER A 452 -8.51 -16.92 -13.38
N ILE A 453 -9.04 -18.03 -12.89
CA ILE A 453 -8.48 -19.36 -13.16
C ILE A 453 -9.52 -20.23 -13.85
N GLU A 454 -9.05 -21.11 -14.73
CA GLU A 454 -9.87 -22.10 -15.43
C GLU A 454 -9.38 -23.50 -15.05
N ILE A 455 -10.31 -24.38 -14.63
CA ILE A 455 -10.03 -25.76 -14.26
C ILE A 455 -10.74 -26.68 -15.25
N SER A 456 -9.98 -27.55 -15.90
CA SER A 456 -10.52 -28.51 -16.87
C SER A 456 -9.94 -29.90 -16.64
N THR A 457 -10.72 -30.92 -16.96
CA THR A 457 -10.27 -32.32 -16.92
C THR A 457 -10.46 -32.95 -18.29
N ASP A 458 -9.42 -33.61 -18.79
CA ASP A 458 -9.49 -34.46 -19.98
C ASP A 458 -9.77 -35.91 -19.56
N GLU A 459 -10.96 -36.39 -19.93
CA GLU A 459 -11.42 -37.73 -19.58
C GLU A 459 -10.64 -38.87 -20.25
N LYS A 460 -10.00 -38.62 -21.40
CA LYS A 460 -9.20 -39.64 -22.10
C LYS A 460 -7.83 -39.78 -21.45
N SER A 461 -7.15 -38.65 -21.23
CA SER A 461 -5.81 -38.65 -20.64
C SER A 461 -5.80 -38.76 -19.11
N LYS A 462 -6.97 -38.56 -18.46
CA LYS A 462 -7.12 -38.47 -17.00
C LYS A 462 -6.18 -37.44 -16.39
N ASN A 463 -6.04 -36.32 -17.09
CA ASN A 463 -5.28 -35.17 -16.63
C ASN A 463 -6.23 -34.03 -16.27
N THR A 464 -5.88 -33.30 -15.21
CA THR A 464 -6.51 -32.05 -14.82
C THR A 464 -5.53 -30.92 -15.08
N SER A 465 -6.05 -29.83 -15.62
CA SER A 465 -5.30 -28.60 -15.87
C SER A 465 -5.91 -27.44 -15.09
N ILE A 466 -5.05 -26.62 -14.48
CA ILE A 466 -5.43 -25.30 -13.95
C ILE A 466 -4.68 -24.25 -14.78
N THR A 467 -5.43 -23.40 -15.47
CA THR A 467 -4.90 -22.28 -16.24
C THR A 467 -5.14 -20.99 -15.48
N PHE A 468 -4.05 -20.31 -15.12
CA PHE A 468 -4.06 -19.01 -14.47
C PHE A 468 -4.02 -17.92 -15.54
N ASN A 469 -5.07 -17.10 -15.62
CA ASN A 469 -5.14 -15.93 -16.49
C ASN A 469 -4.70 -14.69 -15.69
N ALA A 470 -3.42 -14.33 -15.80
CA ALA A 470 -2.84 -13.22 -15.05
C ALA A 470 -3.00 -11.85 -15.74
N LYS A 471 -2.82 -10.78 -14.96
CA LYS A 471 -2.74 -9.40 -15.44
C LYS A 471 -1.32 -8.94 -15.79
N ASP A 472 -0.31 -9.66 -15.31
CA ASP A 472 1.11 -9.40 -15.55
C ASP A 472 1.86 -10.75 -15.65
N LYS A 473 3.16 -10.71 -15.92
CA LYS A 473 4.03 -11.89 -15.91
C LYS A 473 4.38 -12.26 -14.46
N PHE A 474 3.89 -13.41 -14.02
CA PHE A 474 4.18 -13.97 -12.70
C PHE A 474 4.89 -15.32 -12.81
N VAL A 475 5.53 -15.72 -11.71
CA VAL A 475 6.11 -17.05 -11.49
C VAL A 475 5.26 -17.79 -10.45
N TYR A 476 5.23 -19.11 -10.54
CA TYR A 476 4.40 -19.96 -9.68
C TYR A 476 5.28 -20.93 -8.90
N GLU A 477 5.20 -20.86 -7.57
CA GLU A 477 5.85 -21.80 -6.65
C GLU A 477 4.81 -22.79 -6.11
N ILE A 478 5.04 -24.10 -6.29
CA ILE A 478 4.03 -25.13 -6.02
C ILE A 478 4.59 -26.16 -5.05
N ILE A 479 4.02 -26.21 -3.85
CA ILE A 479 4.52 -27.04 -2.75
C ILE A 479 3.39 -27.79 -2.07
N THR A 480 3.49 -29.13 -2.03
CA THR A 480 2.65 -29.96 -1.17
C THR A 480 3.08 -29.76 0.29
N ARG A 481 2.12 -29.40 1.14
CA ARG A 481 2.29 -29.20 2.57
C ARG A 481 1.66 -30.39 3.31
N ALA A 482 2.48 -31.37 3.65
CA ALA A 482 2.02 -32.61 4.27
C ALA A 482 1.32 -32.37 5.62
N ASP A 483 1.80 -31.42 6.42
CA ASP A 483 1.29 -31.12 7.77
C ASP A 483 -0.15 -30.60 7.77
N VAL A 484 -0.60 -30.00 6.66
CA VAL A 484 -1.96 -29.46 6.49
C VAL A 484 -2.72 -30.13 5.34
N ASN A 485 -2.19 -31.24 4.82
CA ASN A 485 -2.75 -32.07 3.75
C ASN A 485 -3.29 -31.27 2.55
N ASP A 486 -2.44 -30.43 1.96
CA ASP A 486 -2.80 -29.68 0.76
C ASP A 486 -1.59 -29.36 -0.13
N THR A 487 -1.84 -28.77 -1.30
CA THR A 487 -0.81 -28.14 -2.12
C THR A 487 -1.05 -26.63 -2.18
N ALA A 488 -0.02 -25.86 -1.83
CA ALA A 488 0.01 -24.42 -2.05
C ALA A 488 0.53 -24.10 -3.45
N ILE A 489 -0.15 -23.20 -4.16
CA ILE A 489 0.31 -22.61 -5.42
C ILE A 489 0.44 -21.11 -5.20
N THR A 490 1.66 -20.63 -4.97
CA THR A 490 1.95 -19.21 -4.71
C THR A 490 2.26 -18.48 -6.00
N VAL A 491 1.58 -17.35 -6.23
CA VAL A 491 1.74 -16.47 -7.38
C VAL A 491 2.70 -15.35 -7.00
N LEU A 492 3.84 -15.28 -7.70
CA LEU A 492 4.95 -14.42 -7.33
C LEU A 492 5.30 -13.46 -8.47
N LYS A 493 5.57 -12.21 -8.13
CA LYS A 493 6.21 -11.25 -9.04
C LYS A 493 7.70 -11.21 -8.72
N PRO A 494 8.58 -11.80 -9.55
CA PRO A 494 10.00 -11.78 -9.26
C PRO A 494 10.53 -10.34 -9.26
N TYR A 495 11.40 -10.04 -8.29
CA TYR A 495 12.13 -8.78 -8.26
C TYR A 495 13.40 -8.91 -9.09
N SER A 496 13.89 -7.78 -9.61
CA SER A 496 15.23 -7.70 -10.15
C SER A 496 16.24 -7.56 -9.01
N ALA A 497 17.50 -7.94 -9.25
CA ALA A 497 18.56 -7.76 -8.26
C ALA A 497 18.73 -6.29 -7.83
N LYS A 498 18.37 -5.33 -8.70
CA LYS A 498 18.45 -3.89 -8.41
C LYS A 498 17.41 -3.42 -7.40
N ASP A 499 16.31 -4.16 -7.26
CA ASP A 499 15.21 -3.77 -6.37
C ASP A 499 15.52 -4.03 -4.89
N LYS A 500 16.60 -4.77 -4.60
CA LYS A 500 17.08 -5.06 -3.24
C LYS A 500 15.98 -5.58 -2.29
N LEU A 501 15.30 -6.65 -2.70
CA LEU A 501 14.18 -7.21 -1.93
C LEU A 501 14.64 -7.87 -0.62
N VAL A 502 13.96 -7.56 0.49
CA VAL A 502 14.11 -8.25 1.76
C VAL A 502 12.91 -9.16 2.01
N VAL A 503 13.14 -10.46 2.12
CA VAL A 503 12.09 -11.39 2.55
C VAL A 503 12.10 -11.51 4.07
N ILE A 504 10.94 -11.27 4.67
CA ILE A 504 10.72 -11.34 6.11
C ILE A 504 9.87 -12.59 6.39
N ASP A 505 10.43 -13.49 7.17
CA ASP A 505 9.82 -14.74 7.56
C ASP A 505 9.40 -14.69 9.03
N ALA A 506 8.09 -14.54 9.28
CA ALA A 506 7.53 -14.75 10.60
C ALA A 506 7.45 -16.26 10.87
N GLY A 507 8.31 -16.78 11.75
CA GLY A 507 8.41 -18.20 12.05
C GLY A 507 7.07 -18.83 12.45
N HIS A 508 6.86 -20.09 12.09
CA HIS A 508 5.64 -20.89 12.35
C HIS A 508 4.37 -20.30 11.68
N GLY A 509 3.19 -20.53 12.23
CA GLY A 509 1.90 -20.04 11.73
C GLY A 509 0.88 -21.16 11.47
N GLY A 510 -0.41 -20.85 11.61
CA GLY A 510 -1.49 -21.81 11.46
C GLY A 510 -1.41 -22.93 12.51
N SER A 511 -1.31 -24.18 12.05
CA SER A 511 -1.17 -25.37 12.91
C SER A 511 0.15 -25.42 13.68
N GLU A 512 1.18 -24.71 13.23
CA GLU A 512 2.46 -24.61 13.95
C GLU A 512 2.41 -23.43 14.92
N SER A 513 2.22 -23.72 16.21
CA SER A 513 2.22 -22.69 17.26
C SER A 513 3.61 -22.19 17.65
N GLY A 514 4.65 -22.95 17.30
CA GLY A 514 5.99 -22.82 17.86
C GLY A 514 6.03 -23.13 19.35
N ALA A 515 6.99 -22.56 20.07
CA ALA A 515 7.04 -22.66 21.52
C ALA A 515 5.77 -22.08 22.16
N THR A 516 5.18 -22.78 23.13
CA THR A 516 4.03 -22.31 23.88
C THR A 516 4.33 -22.35 25.37
N SER A 517 4.11 -21.25 26.08
CA SER A 517 4.28 -21.17 27.53
C SER A 517 3.35 -20.12 28.14
N ALA A 518 2.68 -20.46 29.24
CA ALA A 518 1.77 -19.58 29.97
C ALA A 518 0.71 -18.90 29.07
N GLY A 519 0.15 -19.62 28.10
CA GLY A 519 -0.86 -19.11 27.17
C GLY A 519 -0.32 -18.25 26.02
N VAL A 520 0.99 -17.97 25.99
CA VAL A 520 1.67 -17.24 24.92
C VAL A 520 2.19 -18.23 23.89
N LYS A 521 1.94 -17.95 22.60
CA LYS A 521 2.43 -18.73 21.47
C LYS A 521 3.50 -17.94 20.73
N GLU A 522 4.58 -18.63 20.36
CA GLU A 522 5.69 -18.04 19.62
C GLU A 522 5.25 -17.41 18.31
N LYS A 523 4.38 -18.08 17.56
CA LYS A 523 3.91 -17.63 16.24
C LYS A 523 3.28 -16.24 16.25
N ASP A 524 2.62 -15.86 17.35
CA ASP A 524 1.91 -14.58 17.51
C ASP A 524 2.94 -13.46 17.75
N LEU A 525 3.95 -13.72 18.59
CA LEU A 525 5.07 -12.81 18.83
C LEU A 525 5.95 -12.63 17.58
N ASN A 526 6.22 -13.71 16.86
CA ASN A 526 6.98 -13.69 15.62
C ASN A 526 6.28 -12.82 14.57
N LEU A 527 4.95 -12.95 14.44
CA LEU A 527 4.16 -12.15 13.51
C LEU A 527 4.15 -10.66 13.88
N ASP A 528 3.90 -10.32 15.15
CA ASP A 528 3.88 -8.92 15.60
C ASP A 528 5.23 -8.22 15.34
N ILE A 529 6.35 -8.86 15.70
CA ILE A 529 7.69 -8.29 15.45
C ILE A 529 7.96 -8.16 13.94
N ALA A 530 7.57 -9.17 13.15
CA ALA A 530 7.76 -9.14 11.69
C ALA A 530 6.92 -8.05 11.01
N MET A 531 5.67 -7.83 11.42
CA MET A 531 4.81 -6.76 10.88
C MET A 531 5.34 -5.37 11.23
N ARG A 532 5.85 -5.19 12.46
CA ARG A 532 6.53 -3.94 12.87
C ARG A 532 7.77 -3.68 12.02
N LEU A 533 8.60 -4.71 11.85
CA LEU A 533 9.80 -4.64 11.00
C LEU A 533 9.43 -4.28 9.56
N ASN A 534 8.43 -4.95 8.99
CA ASN A 534 7.95 -4.70 7.63
C ASN A 534 7.53 -3.24 7.45
N SER A 535 6.74 -2.72 8.39
CA SER A 535 6.28 -1.32 8.38
C SER A 535 7.45 -0.34 8.45
N LEU A 536 8.43 -0.59 9.32
CA LEU A 536 9.63 0.24 9.46
C LEU A 536 10.46 0.23 8.16
N LEU A 537 10.69 -0.93 7.56
CA LEU A 537 11.45 -1.06 6.31
C LEU A 537 10.73 -0.38 5.14
N LYS A 538 9.43 -0.61 4.96
CA LYS A 538 8.61 0.08 3.95
C LYS A 538 8.67 1.60 4.13
N SER A 539 8.64 2.12 5.37
CA SER A 539 8.79 3.57 5.66
C SER A 539 10.16 4.15 5.29
N LYS A 540 11.18 3.30 5.10
CA LYS A 540 12.52 3.66 4.66
C LYS A 540 12.75 3.41 3.17
N GLY A 541 11.68 3.10 2.42
CA GLY A 541 11.77 2.81 0.99
C GLY A 541 12.41 1.47 0.66
N VAL A 542 12.53 0.56 1.63
CA VAL A 542 13.04 -0.79 1.40
C VAL A 542 11.93 -1.66 0.85
N ASN A 543 12.20 -2.34 -0.26
CA ASN A 543 11.29 -3.34 -0.82
C ASN A 543 11.28 -4.58 0.08
N THR A 544 10.09 -4.98 0.52
CA THR A 544 9.92 -6.12 1.42
C THR A 544 8.85 -7.08 0.91
N TYR A 545 8.95 -8.33 1.34
CA TYR A 545 7.93 -9.35 1.14
C TYR A 545 7.79 -10.19 2.41
N MET A 546 6.61 -10.19 3.03
CA MET A 546 6.30 -11.08 4.15
C MET A 546 5.79 -12.45 3.65
N LEU A 547 6.33 -13.55 4.19
CA LEU A 547 5.85 -14.90 3.85
C LEU A 547 4.45 -15.22 4.42
N ARG A 548 4.05 -14.49 5.47
CA ARG A 548 2.69 -14.44 6.01
C ARG A 548 2.45 -13.10 6.71
N GLU A 549 1.27 -12.54 6.53
CA GLU A 549 0.80 -11.32 7.20
C GLU A 549 -0.33 -11.63 8.21
N ASP A 550 -0.63 -12.92 8.36
CA ASP A 550 -1.69 -13.50 9.19
C ASP A 550 -1.21 -14.81 9.85
N ASP A 551 -2.14 -15.50 10.51
CA ASP A 551 -1.89 -16.80 11.14
C ASP A 551 -1.97 -17.97 10.12
N SER A 552 -1.44 -17.78 8.91
CA SER A 552 -1.35 -18.85 7.92
C SER A 552 -0.13 -19.75 8.12
N TYR A 553 -0.29 -21.03 7.77
CA TYR A 553 0.81 -21.99 7.74
C TYR A 553 1.66 -21.84 6.46
N VAL A 554 2.99 -21.88 6.61
CA VAL A 554 3.96 -21.86 5.50
C VAL A 554 4.99 -22.95 5.72
N GLY A 555 5.13 -23.88 4.76
CA GLY A 555 6.05 -25.01 4.92
C GLY A 555 7.52 -24.58 4.90
N LEU A 556 8.41 -25.32 5.57
CA LEU A 556 9.83 -24.94 5.68
C LEU A 556 10.54 -24.74 4.33
N TYR A 557 10.33 -25.67 3.38
CA TYR A 557 10.88 -25.54 2.02
C TYR A 557 10.14 -24.50 1.19
N GLU A 558 8.83 -24.34 1.39
CA GLU A 558 8.02 -23.31 0.75
C GLU A 558 8.58 -21.91 1.06
N ARG A 559 8.94 -21.63 2.33
CA ARG A 559 9.56 -20.36 2.74
C ARG A 559 10.81 -20.02 1.93
N ALA A 560 11.72 -20.99 1.83
CA ALA A 560 12.97 -20.82 1.11
C ALA A 560 12.75 -20.68 -0.41
N TYR A 561 11.84 -21.45 -0.98
CA TYR A 561 11.57 -21.43 -2.42
C TYR A 561 10.84 -20.17 -2.87
N ILE A 562 9.90 -19.66 -2.08
CA ILE A 562 9.31 -18.34 -2.32
C ILE A 562 10.41 -17.27 -2.35
N ALA A 563 11.30 -17.24 -1.36
CA ALA A 563 12.39 -16.25 -1.32
C ALA A 563 13.34 -16.36 -2.51
N ASN A 564 13.65 -17.58 -2.94
CA ASN A 564 14.47 -17.85 -4.11
C ASN A 564 13.79 -17.38 -5.40
N SER A 565 12.50 -17.69 -5.58
CA SER A 565 11.71 -17.35 -6.77
C SER A 565 11.43 -15.84 -6.87
N LEU A 566 11.48 -15.12 -5.75
CA LEU A 566 11.41 -13.66 -5.70
C LEU A 566 12.76 -12.97 -6.00
N ASN A 567 13.87 -13.71 -6.13
CA ASN A 567 15.23 -13.17 -6.19
C ASN A 567 15.58 -12.27 -5.00
N ALA A 568 15.21 -12.67 -3.78
CA ALA A 568 15.47 -11.86 -2.60
C ALA A 568 16.97 -11.59 -2.40
N THR A 569 17.29 -10.38 -1.94
CA THR A 569 18.65 -9.95 -1.59
C THR A 569 19.03 -10.40 -0.19
N LEU A 570 18.09 -10.35 0.76
CA LEU A 570 18.27 -10.82 2.13
C LEU A 570 17.05 -11.64 2.56
N PHE A 571 17.28 -12.64 3.40
CA PHE A 571 16.24 -13.42 4.05
C PHE A 571 16.42 -13.36 5.57
N LEU A 572 15.44 -12.82 6.29
CA LEU A 572 15.43 -12.81 7.75
C LEU A 572 14.24 -13.60 8.27
N SER A 573 14.53 -14.64 9.05
CA SER A 573 13.53 -15.37 9.84
C SER A 573 13.51 -14.88 11.28
N ILE A 574 12.33 -14.63 11.83
CA ILE A 574 12.12 -14.10 13.17
C ILE A 574 11.44 -15.17 14.01
N HIS A 575 12.09 -15.50 15.12
CA HIS A 575 11.68 -16.53 16.07
C HIS A 575 11.84 -16.07 17.52
N ASN A 576 11.24 -16.82 18.44
CA ASN A 576 11.48 -16.71 19.86
C ASN A 576 11.71 -18.11 20.45
N ASN A 577 12.84 -18.28 21.12
CA ASN A 577 13.36 -19.59 21.46
C ASN A 577 12.61 -20.21 22.66
N ALA A 578 12.90 -21.47 22.96
CA ALA A 578 12.51 -22.14 24.20
C ALA A 578 13.54 -23.21 24.58
N PHE A 579 13.84 -23.33 25.88
CA PHE A 579 14.78 -24.32 26.38
C PHE A 579 14.48 -24.75 27.82
N ASN A 580 13.29 -25.33 28.03
CA ASN A 580 12.83 -25.87 29.31
C ASN A 580 12.89 -24.88 30.48
N ASN A 581 12.59 -23.60 30.24
CA ASN A 581 12.68 -22.48 31.19
C ASN A 581 14.08 -22.21 31.75
N LYS A 582 15.16 -22.74 31.16
CA LYS A 582 16.52 -22.62 31.70
C LYS A 582 17.35 -21.50 31.09
N GLU A 583 16.94 -20.98 29.94
CA GLU A 583 17.74 -20.05 29.16
C GLU A 583 17.01 -18.73 28.91
N THR A 584 17.81 -17.67 28.81
CA THR A 584 17.39 -16.32 28.42
C THR A 584 18.36 -15.74 27.42
N GLY A 585 17.93 -14.65 26.77
CA GLY A 585 18.78 -13.83 25.92
C GLY A 585 18.49 -13.97 24.42
N THR A 586 19.33 -13.32 23.63
CA THR A 586 19.17 -13.20 22.17
C THR A 586 20.33 -13.89 21.45
N GLU A 587 20.00 -14.69 20.45
CA GLU A 587 20.97 -15.32 19.53
C GLU A 587 20.54 -15.13 18.07
N THR A 588 21.53 -15.13 17.17
CA THR A 588 21.30 -15.08 15.72
C THR A 588 21.98 -16.26 15.07
N LEU A 589 21.24 -16.96 14.22
CA LEU A 589 21.59 -18.25 13.67
C LEU A 589 21.86 -18.11 12.18
N TYR A 590 22.87 -18.84 11.69
CA TYR A 590 23.29 -18.80 10.30
C TYR A 590 23.76 -20.17 9.80
N HIS A 591 23.75 -20.35 8.48
CA HIS A 591 24.34 -21.54 7.87
C HIS A 591 25.87 -21.39 7.75
N PRO A 592 26.69 -22.32 8.28
CA PRO A 592 28.15 -22.15 8.39
C PRO A 592 28.87 -22.01 7.04
N ASN A 593 28.33 -22.61 5.97
CA ASN A 593 28.94 -22.56 4.64
C ASN A 593 28.70 -21.24 3.86
N SER A 594 28.16 -20.20 4.51
CA SER A 594 27.92 -18.89 3.87
C SER A 594 28.54 -17.77 4.68
N ALA A 595 29.70 -17.27 4.22
CA ALA A 595 30.37 -16.11 4.81
C ALA A 595 29.48 -14.86 4.81
N LYS A 596 28.66 -14.69 3.76
CA LYS A 596 27.68 -13.60 3.65
C LYS A 596 26.57 -13.72 4.71
N SER A 597 26.03 -14.93 4.91
CA SER A 597 25.04 -15.19 5.97
C SER A 597 25.62 -14.96 7.36
N LYS A 598 26.88 -15.37 7.60
CA LYS A 598 27.58 -15.10 8.86
C LYS A 598 27.73 -13.60 9.11
N LYS A 599 28.14 -12.83 8.09
CA LYS A 599 28.24 -11.36 8.19
C LYS A 599 26.89 -10.73 8.50
N PHE A 600 25.83 -11.15 7.78
CA PHE A 600 24.48 -10.64 8.01
C PHE A 600 23.98 -10.95 9.43
N ALA A 601 24.15 -12.20 9.89
CA ALA A 601 23.81 -12.61 11.25
C ALA A 601 24.58 -11.83 12.32
N GLN A 602 25.86 -11.51 12.08
CA GLN A 602 26.66 -10.68 12.99
C GLN A 602 26.13 -9.26 13.10
N ILE A 603 25.70 -8.66 11.98
CA ILE A 603 25.10 -7.32 11.97
C ILE A 603 23.80 -7.33 12.81
N ILE A 604 22.94 -8.32 12.59
CA ILE A 604 21.70 -8.51 13.35
C ILE A 604 21.97 -8.66 14.85
N GLN A 605 22.88 -9.57 15.23
CA GLN A 605 23.22 -9.79 16.63
C GLN A 605 23.71 -8.51 17.31
N ASN A 606 24.58 -7.75 16.65
CA ASN A 606 25.13 -6.51 17.21
C ASN A 606 24.04 -5.46 17.45
N GLU A 607 23.15 -5.24 16.48
CA GLU A 607 22.06 -4.27 16.61
C GLU A 607 21.05 -4.70 17.69
N LEU A 608 20.68 -5.98 17.72
CA LEU A 608 19.77 -6.51 18.74
C LEU A 608 20.33 -6.35 20.15
N ILE A 609 21.58 -6.77 20.39
CA ILE A 609 22.20 -6.68 21.72
C ILE A 609 22.41 -5.23 22.14
N SER A 610 22.81 -4.35 21.21
CA SER A 610 22.95 -2.93 21.48
C SER A 610 21.63 -2.29 21.93
N THR A 611 20.51 -2.75 21.39
CA THR A 611 19.18 -2.13 21.60
C THR A 611 18.43 -2.75 22.77
N LEU A 612 18.37 -4.09 22.80
CA LEU A 612 17.54 -4.85 23.74
C LEU A 612 18.20 -5.03 25.10
N LYS A 613 19.54 -4.96 25.15
CA LYS A 613 20.34 -5.21 26.36
C LYS A 613 20.01 -6.57 27.03
N THR A 614 19.59 -7.54 26.24
CA THR A 614 19.39 -8.94 26.65
C THR A 614 20.73 -9.65 26.81
N LYS A 615 20.73 -10.82 27.46
CA LYS A 615 21.92 -11.68 27.53
C LYS A 615 22.38 -12.03 26.11
N ASP A 616 23.63 -11.69 25.79
CA ASP A 616 24.21 -11.96 24.48
C ASP A 616 24.65 -13.43 24.35
N ARG A 617 23.85 -14.22 23.64
CA ARG A 617 24.10 -15.64 23.41
C ARG A 617 25.00 -15.92 22.19
N LYS A 618 25.45 -14.86 21.51
CA LYS A 618 26.32 -14.88 20.33
C LYS A 618 25.66 -15.56 19.13
N LEU A 619 26.43 -15.67 18.05
CA LEU A 619 26.00 -16.39 16.85
C LEU A 619 25.97 -17.90 17.08
N LYS A 620 25.04 -18.59 16.42
CA LYS A 620 24.98 -20.06 16.39
C LYS A 620 24.98 -20.60 14.97
N GLU A 621 25.83 -21.59 14.73
CA GLU A 621 25.84 -22.31 13.46
C GLU A 621 24.70 -23.33 13.41
N ARG A 622 23.93 -23.32 12.31
CA ARG A 622 22.80 -24.23 12.11
C ARG A 622 22.77 -24.79 10.69
N PRO A 623 23.63 -25.77 10.37
CA PRO A 623 23.66 -26.38 9.03
C PRO A 623 22.37 -27.15 8.67
N GLY A 624 21.59 -27.57 9.68
CA GLY A 624 20.37 -28.35 9.49
C GLY A 624 19.08 -27.54 9.33
N LEU A 625 19.10 -26.22 9.55
CA LEU A 625 17.88 -25.40 9.43
C LEU A 625 17.54 -25.17 7.96
N VAL A 626 16.40 -25.73 7.53
CA VAL A 626 15.96 -25.71 6.11
C VAL A 626 15.92 -24.31 5.55
N VAL A 627 15.32 -23.35 6.26
CA VAL A 627 15.19 -21.96 5.81
C VAL A 627 16.53 -21.24 5.63
N LEU A 628 17.60 -21.69 6.30
CA LEU A 628 18.95 -21.15 6.12
C LEU A 628 19.77 -21.91 5.08
N LYS A 629 19.46 -23.20 4.88
CA LYS A 629 20.16 -24.11 3.97
C LYS A 629 19.64 -24.02 2.54
N ALA A 630 18.33 -23.86 2.35
CA ALA A 630 17.67 -23.94 1.04
C ALA A 630 17.52 -22.58 0.34
N THR A 631 17.75 -21.47 1.06
CA THR A 631 17.81 -20.12 0.50
C THR A 631 19.12 -19.88 -0.25
N LYS A 632 19.04 -19.14 -1.37
CA LYS A 632 20.19 -18.83 -2.24
C LYS A 632 20.85 -17.48 -1.95
N MET A 633 20.20 -16.66 -1.14
CA MET A 633 20.68 -15.35 -0.69
C MET A 633 21.22 -15.44 0.75
N PRO A 634 21.95 -14.42 1.23
CA PRO A 634 22.32 -14.32 2.64
C PRO A 634 21.08 -14.42 3.53
N ALA A 635 21.13 -15.35 4.49
CA ALA A 635 20.00 -15.72 5.33
C ALA A 635 20.43 -15.79 6.79
N ALA A 636 19.58 -15.27 7.68
CA ALA A 636 19.76 -15.34 9.12
C ALA A 636 18.42 -15.63 9.81
N LEU A 637 18.48 -16.27 10.97
CA LEU A 637 17.32 -16.48 11.85
C LEU A 637 17.62 -15.82 13.19
N ALA A 638 16.78 -14.87 13.61
CA ALA A 638 16.93 -14.14 14.86
C ALA A 638 16.00 -14.72 15.92
N GLU A 639 16.59 -15.24 17.00
CA GLU A 639 15.86 -15.64 18.21
C GLU A 639 15.85 -14.46 19.16
N ILE A 640 14.75 -13.72 19.20
CA ILE A 640 14.68 -12.41 19.87
C ILE A 640 14.84 -12.57 21.38
N ALA A 641 14.11 -13.51 21.98
CA ALA A 641 14.23 -13.92 23.38
C ALA A 641 13.63 -15.33 23.59
N PHE A 642 13.54 -15.81 24.83
CA PHE A 642 12.98 -17.13 25.15
C PHE A 642 11.53 -17.02 25.66
N VAL A 643 10.57 -17.64 24.95
CA VAL A 643 9.13 -17.63 25.28
C VAL A 643 8.84 -18.33 26.61
N ASP A 644 9.59 -19.40 26.91
CA ASP A 644 9.34 -20.25 28.06
C ASP A 644 9.96 -19.68 29.36
N SER A 645 11.06 -18.93 29.26
CA SER A 645 11.59 -18.13 30.37
C SER A 645 10.62 -17.05 30.84
N ALA A 646 10.31 -17.01 32.14
CA ALA A 646 9.41 -16.01 32.71
C ALA A 646 9.97 -14.57 32.58
N GLU A 647 11.29 -14.41 32.66
CA GLU A 647 11.95 -13.09 32.52
C GLU A 647 11.81 -12.56 31.09
N ASP A 648 12.15 -13.38 30.10
CA ASP A 648 12.10 -12.98 28.70
C ASP A 648 10.66 -12.90 28.19
N ARG A 649 9.77 -13.80 28.62
CA ARG A 649 8.34 -13.70 28.31
C ARG A 649 7.73 -12.39 28.80
N LYS A 650 8.11 -11.90 29.98
CA LYS A 650 7.67 -10.58 30.47
C LYS A 650 8.09 -9.46 29.51
N LYS A 651 9.31 -9.53 28.97
CA LYS A 651 9.79 -8.58 27.95
C LYS A 651 9.03 -8.76 26.64
N LEU A 652 8.84 -9.99 26.18
CA LEU A 652 8.13 -10.29 24.94
C LEU A 652 6.67 -9.85 24.96
N LEU A 653 6.01 -9.84 26.12
CA LEU A 653 4.66 -9.31 26.29
C LEU A 653 4.60 -7.78 26.27
N ASP A 654 5.72 -7.08 26.52
CA ASP A 654 5.82 -5.63 26.38
C ASP A 654 5.93 -5.22 24.91
N GLU A 655 4.95 -4.46 24.42
CA GLU A 655 4.93 -3.91 23.07
C GLU A 655 6.17 -3.06 22.75
N ASN A 656 6.69 -2.30 23.72
CA ASN A 656 7.88 -1.47 23.51
C ASN A 656 9.13 -2.33 23.28
N PHE A 657 9.22 -3.49 23.91
CA PHE A 657 10.33 -4.41 23.68
C PHE A 657 10.27 -5.00 22.27
N ARG A 658 9.07 -5.43 21.83
CA ARG A 658 8.86 -5.92 20.45
C ARG A 658 9.13 -4.84 19.40
N GLN A 659 8.72 -3.60 19.68
CA GLN A 659 9.04 -2.44 18.84
C GLN A 659 10.55 -2.18 18.74
N LYS A 660 11.27 -2.20 19.87
CA LYS A 660 12.73 -2.07 19.90
C LYS A 660 13.44 -3.20 19.14
N ALA A 661 12.92 -4.43 19.21
CA ALA A 661 13.45 -5.56 18.45
C ALA A 661 13.30 -5.29 16.95
N ALA A 662 12.11 -4.88 16.49
CA ALA A 662 11.86 -4.52 15.11
C ALA A 662 12.75 -3.35 14.62
N GLU A 663 12.97 -2.32 15.44
CA GLU A 663 13.87 -1.20 15.12
C GLU A 663 15.33 -1.63 14.98
N ALA A 664 15.79 -2.53 15.84
CA ALA A 664 17.14 -3.10 15.76
C ALA A 664 17.31 -3.95 14.49
N LEU A 665 16.33 -4.80 14.17
CA LEU A 665 16.32 -5.58 12.93
C LEU A 665 16.28 -4.67 11.70
N CYS A 666 15.52 -3.57 11.74
CA CYS A 666 15.43 -2.60 10.65
C CYS A 666 16.80 -1.95 10.38
N ARG A 667 17.50 -1.46 11.43
CA ARG A 667 18.86 -0.93 11.30
C ARG A 667 19.83 -1.99 10.75
N ALA A 668 19.74 -3.22 11.25
CA ALA A 668 20.59 -4.31 10.81
C ALA A 668 20.42 -4.61 9.31
N ILE A 669 19.17 -4.64 8.83
CA ILE A 669 18.85 -4.87 7.42
C ILE A 669 19.33 -3.72 6.55
N ILE A 670 19.05 -2.47 6.91
CA ILE A 670 19.52 -1.30 6.15
C ILE A 670 21.05 -1.33 6.02
N LYS A 671 21.75 -1.57 7.12
CA LYS A 671 23.21 -1.70 7.13
C LYS A 671 23.70 -2.88 6.28
N ALA A 672 23.01 -4.01 6.31
CA ALA A 672 23.37 -5.16 5.48
C ALA A 672 23.13 -4.91 3.98
N LEU A 673 22.10 -4.13 3.61
CA LEU A 673 21.81 -3.76 2.22
C LEU A 673 22.82 -2.77 1.62
N GLU A 674 23.68 -2.15 2.42
CA GLU A 674 24.81 -1.35 1.91
C GLU A 674 25.91 -2.23 1.27
N ASP A 675 25.97 -3.52 1.64
CA ASP A 675 26.96 -4.48 1.13
C ASP A 675 26.56 -5.15 -0.20
N TYR A 676 25.33 -4.93 -0.69
CA TYR A 676 24.73 -5.57 -1.88
C TYR A 676 24.11 -4.51 -2.78
#